data_AF-A0A7V7SVY4-F1
#
_entry.id   AF-A0A7V7SVY4-F1
#
_cell.length_a   1.000
_cell.length_b   1.000
_cell.length_c   1.000
_cell.angle_alpha   90.00
_cell.angle_beta   90.00
_cell.angle_gamma   90.00
#
_symmetry.space_group_name_H-M   'P 1'
#
loop_
_entity.id
_entity.type
_entity.pdbx_description
1 polymer ?
#
loop_
_entity_poly.entity_id
_entity_poly.type
_entity_poly.pdbx_seq_one_letter_code
_entity_poly.pdbx_strand_id
1 'polypeptide(L)'
;MKGFLFTLLILFSALRPTWAAPQEDTAEFKKAFEAALAVKDNKGMDRALRRHKEAAINVFRGKAEARSLAPGKQLNIWLDGFIQSWDRTFRSDFARNYDRYLQLMDSRRRKTRDRLVVGPVTQINTLHIRAINEKSQSLWLQVHREIDLLIANLEKVGDLYFIAFAYNIKGNSYNPVFNDESGDYEKSLAAYEKVLENRKKLELTQDRFFSDVKGQVDEIRARLGIADPETGEVRERKIHPEEIQPIEGAEWVEVSMKNGKEKKPGSIQHSCDQADMHRLSWFLTSFGKVGDSSELPFIEPKVRLKRVAALKFVLEAGAEPSEEFRLSDKPVVVEYQRKHENGTIDTHALMLAGGNEQDVFQGANLNLKSAENGGPFFFRGIATRNSKTPYGELTLFDTNADGKFGYEKMALVGANGLPENQFLYRYDGILLGKSKHSQPFGPWIANDKGDWFQVQMTDFASGSAIKLLPVKPNLGTVKVSMKGLKGPKLTSLVLSSTSSHCKGLVVDVMAAKRGTMDLPIGRYVVLQGLIQDQKKGWEALIFPPQKGKGLPIYVEIEQDQTTEVKLGAPFHLGIQHEYGNNSLTLSGRTLEVVGNLGERYLRIVGEPLWDMEVQLKGAKGEDFGGSGVDDINKEWGRAYYPPDKIVSFSPGKKPSFRLYLKKHPWFGQLTSEWVEPKD
;
A
#
# COMPACT_ATOMS: atom_id res chain seq x y z
N MET A 1 -21.97 9.39 11.65
CA MET A 1 -21.06 9.19 12.80
C MET A 1 -21.42 8.03 13.75
N LYS A 2 -22.69 7.75 14.09
CA LYS A 2 -23.03 6.66 15.04
C LYS A 2 -22.89 5.22 14.49
N GLY A 3 -22.91 5.02 13.17
CA GLY A 3 -22.71 3.69 12.55
C GLY A 3 -21.24 3.29 12.34
N PHE A 4 -20.36 4.26 12.07
CA PHE A 4 -18.94 4.01 11.77
C PHE A 4 -18.14 3.56 13.00
N LEU A 5 -18.52 4.02 14.21
CA LEU A 5 -17.95 3.52 15.46
C LEU A 5 -18.38 2.08 15.77
N PHE A 6 -19.57 1.64 15.33
CA PHE A 6 -20.12 0.34 15.71
C PHE A 6 -19.44 -0.80 14.93
N THR A 7 -19.16 -0.61 13.64
CA THR A 7 -18.48 -1.62 12.80
C THR A 7 -16.98 -1.70 13.09
N LEU A 8 -16.33 -0.57 13.39
CA LEU A 8 -14.93 -0.56 13.82
C LEU A 8 -14.75 -1.19 15.20
N LEU A 9 -15.73 -1.05 16.11
CA LEU A 9 -15.72 -1.73 17.41
C LEU A 9 -15.87 -3.25 17.28
N ILE A 10 -16.65 -3.75 16.32
CA ILE A 10 -16.83 -5.21 16.09
C ILE A 10 -15.55 -5.84 15.55
N LEU A 11 -14.88 -5.17 14.60
CA LEU A 11 -13.56 -5.59 14.10
C LEU A 11 -12.49 -5.52 15.18
N PHE A 12 -12.42 -4.44 15.98
CA PHE A 12 -11.46 -4.33 17.08
C PHE A 12 -11.77 -5.24 18.27
N SER A 13 -13.02 -5.63 18.50
CA SER A 13 -13.37 -6.58 19.56
C SER A 13 -13.09 -8.03 19.19
N ALA A 14 -13.17 -8.37 17.90
CA ALA A 14 -12.71 -9.66 17.39
C ALA A 14 -11.17 -9.76 17.31
N LEU A 15 -10.47 -8.62 17.17
CA LEU A 15 -9.00 -8.54 17.05
C LEU A 15 -8.23 -8.75 18.37
N ARG A 16 -8.92 -8.88 19.51
CA ARG A 16 -8.30 -9.28 20.76
C ARG A 16 -9.10 -10.40 21.40
N PRO A 17 -8.67 -11.66 21.33
CA PRO A 17 -8.97 -12.60 22.40
C PRO A 17 -8.16 -12.13 23.61
N THR A 18 -8.58 -11.04 24.27
CA THR A 18 -8.09 -10.68 25.59
C THR A 18 -8.58 -11.77 26.53
N TRP A 19 -7.74 -12.79 26.68
CA TRP A 19 -7.81 -13.83 27.71
C TRP A 19 -7.88 -13.25 29.14
N ALA A 20 -7.59 -11.96 29.28
CA ALA A 20 -7.80 -11.21 30.50
C ALA A 20 -8.87 -10.13 30.24
N ALA A 21 -9.97 -10.19 30.97
CA ALA A 21 -10.71 -8.97 31.26
C ALA A 21 -9.70 -7.92 31.79
N PRO A 22 -9.90 -6.61 31.54
CA PRO A 22 -9.06 -5.57 32.13
C PRO A 22 -8.78 -5.89 33.60
N GLN A 23 -7.53 -5.75 34.03
CA GLN A 23 -7.13 -6.10 35.40
C GLN A 23 -8.00 -5.37 36.44
N GLU A 24 -8.44 -4.16 36.08
CA GLU A 24 -9.41 -3.34 36.80
C GLU A 24 -10.79 -4.02 36.92
N ASP A 25 -11.40 -4.46 35.81
CA ASP A 25 -12.68 -5.19 35.82
C ASP A 25 -12.64 -6.48 36.66
N THR A 26 -11.49 -7.18 36.65
CA THR A 26 -11.29 -8.38 37.46
C THR A 26 -11.22 -8.06 38.96
N ALA A 27 -10.56 -6.97 39.32
CA ALA A 27 -10.46 -6.51 40.71
C ALA A 27 -11.81 -5.99 41.22
N GLU A 28 -12.52 -5.22 40.39
CA GLU A 28 -13.86 -4.70 40.70
C GLU A 28 -14.86 -5.84 40.90
N PHE A 29 -14.87 -6.84 40.01
CA PHE A 29 -15.72 -8.02 40.15
C PHE A 29 -15.45 -8.74 41.46
N LYS A 30 -14.18 -9.08 41.76
CA LYS A 30 -13.81 -9.79 43.00
C LYS A 30 -14.29 -9.03 44.22
N LYS A 31 -14.01 -7.73 44.30
CA LYS A 31 -14.41 -6.86 45.41
C LYS A 31 -15.92 -6.84 45.60
N ALA A 32 -16.69 -6.62 44.53
CA ALA A 32 -18.14 -6.53 44.59
C ALA A 32 -18.78 -7.88 44.95
N PHE A 33 -18.31 -8.97 44.35
CA PHE A 33 -18.85 -10.30 44.57
C PHE A 33 -18.52 -10.83 45.97
N GLU A 34 -17.29 -10.66 46.45
CA GLU A 34 -16.86 -11.12 47.77
C GLU A 34 -17.54 -10.32 48.89
N ALA A 35 -17.73 -9.01 48.72
CA ALA A 35 -18.49 -8.18 49.65
C ALA A 35 -19.95 -8.64 49.77
N ALA A 36 -20.61 -8.93 48.64
CA ALA A 36 -21.99 -9.41 48.62
C ALA A 36 -22.10 -10.84 49.22
N LEU A 37 -21.14 -11.71 48.91
CA LEU A 37 -21.09 -13.08 49.43
C LEU A 37 -20.93 -13.09 50.96
N ALA A 38 -20.08 -12.22 51.52
CA ALA A 38 -19.82 -12.14 52.96
C ALA A 38 -21.10 -11.85 53.78
N VAL A 39 -22.02 -11.08 53.22
CA VAL A 39 -23.32 -10.74 53.84
C VAL A 39 -24.50 -11.56 53.29
N LYS A 40 -24.24 -12.59 52.48
CA LYS A 40 -25.24 -13.44 51.81
C LYS A 40 -26.26 -12.64 50.98
N ASP A 41 -25.85 -11.52 50.38
CA ASP A 41 -26.69 -10.72 49.48
C ASP A 41 -26.75 -11.34 48.08
N ASN A 42 -27.78 -12.16 47.85
CA ASN A 42 -28.03 -12.79 46.56
C ASN A 42 -28.21 -11.77 45.42
N LYS A 43 -28.86 -10.63 45.67
CA LYS A 43 -29.09 -9.61 44.62
C LYS A 43 -27.79 -8.88 44.28
N GLY A 44 -26.94 -8.63 45.26
CA GLY A 44 -25.62 -8.05 45.09
C GLY A 44 -24.70 -8.95 44.24
N MET A 45 -24.68 -10.25 44.53
CA MET A 45 -23.94 -11.24 43.73
C MET A 45 -24.41 -11.28 42.28
N ASP A 46 -25.74 -11.38 42.06
CA ASP A 46 -26.33 -11.44 40.72
C ASP A 46 -26.05 -10.14 39.91
N ARG A 47 -26.04 -8.98 40.59
CA ARG A 47 -25.69 -7.69 39.97
C ARG A 47 -24.22 -7.63 39.55
N ALA A 48 -23.31 -8.13 40.39
CA ALA A 48 -21.88 -8.18 40.07
C ALA A 48 -21.63 -9.06 38.83
N LEU A 49 -22.31 -10.21 38.72
CA LEU A 49 -22.23 -11.08 37.54
C LEU A 49 -22.73 -10.40 36.27
N ARG A 50 -23.86 -9.69 36.32
CA ARG A 50 -24.39 -8.97 35.14
C ARG A 50 -23.45 -7.86 34.66
N ARG A 51 -22.85 -7.13 35.60
CA ARG A 51 -21.98 -5.98 35.31
C ARG A 51 -20.61 -6.41 34.77
N HIS A 52 -20.01 -7.46 35.34
CA HIS A 52 -18.64 -7.87 35.04
C HIS A 52 -18.57 -9.31 34.51
N LYS A 53 -19.49 -9.68 33.62
CA LYS A 53 -19.68 -11.07 33.15
C LYS A 53 -18.40 -11.77 32.68
N GLU A 54 -17.62 -11.12 31.80
CA GLU A 54 -16.39 -11.72 31.25
C GLU A 54 -15.29 -11.90 32.30
N ALA A 55 -15.15 -10.93 33.21
CA ALA A 55 -14.24 -11.02 34.34
C ALA A 55 -14.68 -12.14 35.31
N ALA A 56 -15.99 -12.28 35.53
CA ALA A 56 -16.57 -13.30 36.39
C ALA A 56 -16.26 -14.73 35.90
N ILE A 57 -16.41 -15.00 34.60
CA ILE A 57 -16.08 -16.31 33.99
C ILE A 57 -14.60 -16.64 34.20
N ASN A 58 -13.70 -15.68 33.98
CA ASN A 58 -12.26 -15.89 34.14
C ASN A 58 -11.86 -16.16 35.59
N VAL A 59 -12.42 -15.41 36.55
CA VAL A 59 -12.18 -15.64 37.99
C VAL A 59 -12.74 -16.98 38.44
N PHE A 60 -13.93 -17.34 37.97
CA PHE A 60 -14.56 -18.62 38.25
C PHE A 60 -13.71 -19.79 37.75
N ARG A 61 -13.24 -19.76 36.49
CA ARG A 61 -12.40 -20.83 35.91
C ARG A 61 -11.17 -21.11 36.76
N GLY A 62 -10.44 -20.06 37.15
CA GLY A 62 -9.25 -20.21 37.99
C GLY A 62 -9.55 -20.73 39.40
N LYS A 63 -10.66 -20.29 40.01
CA LYS A 63 -11.07 -20.78 41.33
C LYS A 63 -11.59 -22.23 41.28
N ALA A 64 -12.34 -22.62 40.25
CA ALA A 64 -12.83 -23.99 40.06
C ALA A 64 -11.65 -24.97 39.88
N GLU A 65 -10.64 -24.57 39.10
CA GLU A 65 -9.38 -25.31 38.97
C GLU A 65 -8.67 -25.46 40.32
N ALA A 66 -8.55 -24.38 41.09
CA ALA A 66 -7.97 -24.44 42.44
C ALA A 66 -8.75 -25.36 43.39
N ARG A 67 -10.09 -25.37 43.35
CA ARG A 67 -10.94 -26.26 44.17
C ARG A 67 -10.69 -27.71 43.83
N SER A 68 -10.52 -28.00 42.54
CA SER A 68 -10.25 -29.37 42.09
C SER A 68 -8.93 -29.90 42.67
N LEU A 69 -7.91 -29.05 42.84
CA LEU A 69 -6.57 -29.42 43.31
C LEU A 69 -6.46 -29.47 44.84
N ALA A 70 -6.99 -28.46 45.51
CA ALA A 70 -6.89 -28.30 46.95
C ALA A 70 -8.21 -27.68 47.48
N PRO A 71 -9.24 -28.48 47.75
CA PRO A 71 -10.51 -27.97 48.25
C PRO A 71 -10.30 -27.33 49.63
N GLY A 72 -10.83 -26.11 49.80
CA GLY A 72 -10.74 -25.36 51.04
C GLY A 72 -12.10 -24.76 51.40
N LYS A 73 -12.39 -24.63 52.69
CA LYS A 73 -13.71 -24.16 53.18
C LYS A 73 -14.13 -22.83 52.55
N GLN A 74 -13.23 -21.84 52.50
CA GLN A 74 -13.51 -20.53 51.91
C GLN A 74 -13.73 -20.61 50.39
N LEU A 75 -12.96 -21.44 49.70
CA LEU A 75 -13.05 -21.62 48.26
C LEU A 75 -14.35 -22.33 47.86
N ASN A 76 -14.78 -23.33 48.64
CA ASN A 76 -16.07 -24.01 48.45
C ASN A 76 -17.24 -23.03 48.62
N ILE A 77 -17.24 -22.24 49.69
CA ILE A 77 -18.28 -21.21 49.92
C ILE A 77 -18.35 -20.24 48.73
N TRP A 78 -17.19 -19.80 48.22
CA TRP A 78 -17.14 -18.90 47.08
C TRP A 78 -17.71 -19.53 45.81
N LEU A 79 -17.28 -20.76 45.48
CA LEU A 79 -17.73 -21.43 44.25
C LEU A 79 -19.19 -21.84 44.30
N ASP A 80 -19.67 -22.35 45.43
CA ASP A 80 -21.08 -22.70 45.59
C ASP A 80 -21.96 -21.44 45.50
N GLY A 81 -21.51 -20.31 46.08
CA GLY A 81 -22.17 -19.01 45.92
C GLY A 81 -22.18 -18.52 44.46
N PHE A 82 -21.06 -18.67 43.74
CA PHE A 82 -20.96 -18.34 42.33
C PHE A 82 -21.89 -19.20 41.48
N ILE A 83 -21.89 -20.52 41.66
CA ILE A 83 -22.73 -21.46 40.91
C ILE A 83 -24.20 -21.11 41.10
N GLN A 84 -24.65 -20.89 42.34
CA GLN A 84 -26.03 -20.51 42.62
C GLN A 84 -26.40 -19.15 42.02
N SER A 85 -25.50 -18.16 42.07
CA SER A 85 -25.74 -16.84 41.49
C SER A 85 -25.76 -16.88 39.97
N TRP A 86 -24.91 -17.68 39.34
CA TRP A 86 -24.88 -17.89 37.89
C TRP A 86 -26.18 -18.52 37.39
N ASP A 87 -26.61 -19.60 38.03
CA ASP A 87 -27.85 -20.32 37.74
C ASP A 87 -29.07 -19.36 37.79
N ARG A 88 -29.21 -18.59 38.88
CA ARG A 88 -30.27 -17.58 38.99
C ARG A 88 -30.18 -16.47 37.94
N THR A 89 -28.98 -16.00 37.62
CA THR A 89 -28.76 -14.81 36.80
C THR A 89 -28.93 -15.09 35.32
N PHE A 90 -28.39 -16.21 34.84
CA PHE A 90 -28.30 -16.54 33.41
C PHE A 90 -29.12 -17.77 33.02
N ARG A 91 -29.72 -18.49 33.99
CA ARG A 91 -30.52 -19.71 33.77
C ARG A 91 -29.76 -20.74 32.94
N SER A 92 -28.55 -21.05 33.39
CA SER A 92 -27.59 -21.91 32.71
C SER A 92 -26.84 -22.74 33.74
N ASP A 93 -26.63 -24.03 33.46
CA ASP A 93 -25.87 -24.94 34.31
C ASP A 93 -24.35 -24.90 34.04
N PHE A 94 -23.86 -23.95 33.22
CA PHE A 94 -22.44 -23.82 32.87
C PHE A 94 -21.52 -23.93 34.10
N ALA A 95 -21.71 -23.08 35.11
CA ALA A 95 -20.82 -23.03 36.25
C ALA A 95 -20.84 -24.36 37.03
N ARG A 96 -22.01 -24.97 37.17
CA ARG A 96 -22.18 -26.28 37.83
C ARG A 96 -21.48 -27.39 37.05
N ASN A 97 -21.72 -27.45 35.74
CA ASN A 97 -21.20 -28.49 34.85
C ASN A 97 -19.67 -28.40 34.72
N TYR A 98 -19.13 -27.19 34.61
CA TYR A 98 -17.69 -26.99 34.50
C TYR A 98 -16.94 -27.32 35.79
N ASP A 99 -17.45 -26.88 36.96
CA ASP A 99 -16.86 -27.23 38.26
C ASP A 99 -16.90 -28.76 38.49
N ARG A 100 -18.04 -29.39 38.20
CA ARG A 100 -18.20 -30.85 38.31
C ARG A 100 -17.26 -31.61 37.38
N TYR A 101 -17.10 -31.16 36.14
CA TYR A 101 -16.17 -31.74 35.18
C TYR A 101 -14.74 -31.77 35.72
N LEU A 102 -14.26 -30.66 36.28
CA LEU A 102 -12.91 -30.57 36.85
C LEU A 102 -12.76 -31.48 38.08
N GLN A 103 -13.77 -31.52 38.96
CA GLN A 103 -13.74 -32.35 40.16
C GLN A 103 -13.76 -33.85 39.88
N LEU A 104 -14.52 -34.29 38.87
CA LEU A 104 -14.64 -35.70 38.49
C LEU A 104 -13.47 -36.21 37.62
N MET A 105 -12.53 -35.35 37.25
CA MET A 105 -11.39 -35.70 36.42
C MET A 105 -10.36 -36.53 37.20
N ASP A 106 -10.00 -37.70 36.69
CA ASP A 106 -8.94 -38.52 37.25
C ASP A 106 -7.55 -37.85 37.11
N SER A 107 -6.59 -38.31 37.92
CA SER A 107 -5.26 -37.71 38.01
C SER A 107 -4.47 -37.75 36.70
N ARG A 108 -4.67 -38.76 35.85
CA ARG A 108 -4.00 -38.89 34.55
C ARG A 108 -4.57 -37.91 33.53
N ARG A 109 -5.90 -37.82 33.42
CA ARG A 109 -6.58 -36.86 32.55
C ARG A 109 -6.27 -35.43 32.98
N ARG A 110 -6.22 -35.15 34.29
CA ARG A 110 -5.86 -33.84 34.81
C ARG A 110 -4.44 -33.42 34.46
N LYS A 111 -3.44 -34.27 34.72
CA LYS A 111 -2.05 -33.99 34.31
C LYS A 111 -1.92 -33.73 32.81
N THR A 112 -2.69 -34.47 32.00
CA THR A 112 -2.72 -34.27 30.54
C THR A 112 -3.32 -32.91 30.18
N ARG A 113 -4.46 -32.57 30.78
CA ARG A 113 -5.12 -31.28 30.62
C ARG A 113 -4.19 -30.12 30.96
N ASP A 114 -3.58 -30.16 32.14
CA ASP A 114 -2.75 -29.06 32.64
C ASP A 114 -1.53 -28.84 31.73
N ARG A 115 -0.93 -29.93 31.24
CA ARG A 115 0.15 -29.87 30.24
C ARG A 115 -0.32 -29.19 28.94
N LEU A 116 -1.52 -29.51 28.45
CA LEU A 116 -2.08 -28.92 27.24
C LEU A 116 -2.39 -27.42 27.43
N VAL A 117 -3.01 -27.06 28.55
CA VAL A 117 -3.46 -25.70 28.85
C VAL A 117 -2.27 -24.75 29.06
N VAL A 118 -1.27 -25.16 29.84
CA VAL A 118 -0.10 -24.30 30.15
C VAL A 118 0.83 -24.17 28.94
N GLY A 119 1.04 -25.26 28.18
CA GLY A 119 1.96 -25.27 27.04
C GLY A 119 1.26 -25.03 25.70
N PRO A 120 0.81 -26.09 25.00
CA PRO A 120 0.24 -26.02 23.66
C PRO A 120 -0.83 -24.94 23.44
N VAL A 121 -1.80 -24.77 24.34
CA VAL A 121 -2.83 -23.73 24.21
C VAL A 121 -2.21 -22.33 24.23
N THR A 122 -1.32 -22.06 25.19
CA THR A 122 -0.64 -20.76 25.30
C THR A 122 0.23 -20.49 24.08
N GLN A 123 0.96 -21.50 23.61
CA GLN A 123 1.84 -21.42 22.44
C GLN A 123 1.05 -21.11 21.17
N ILE A 124 0.00 -21.87 20.90
CA ILE A 124 -0.81 -21.67 19.68
C ILE A 124 -1.54 -20.33 19.71
N ASN A 125 -1.99 -19.87 20.89
CA ASN A 125 -2.62 -18.56 21.01
C ASN A 125 -1.62 -17.42 20.77
N THR A 126 -0.39 -17.56 21.27
CA THR A 126 0.68 -16.60 21.02
C THR A 126 1.00 -16.52 19.53
N LEU A 127 1.11 -17.69 18.89
CA LEU A 127 1.35 -17.78 17.44
C LEU A 127 0.19 -17.17 16.64
N HIS A 128 -1.05 -17.46 17.01
CA HIS A 128 -2.25 -16.88 16.41
C HIS A 128 -2.30 -15.35 16.51
N ILE A 129 -2.00 -14.78 17.69
CA ILE A 129 -1.96 -13.32 17.87
C ILE A 129 -0.87 -12.69 17.00
N ARG A 130 0.30 -13.34 16.90
CA ARG A 130 1.38 -12.90 16.01
C ARG A 130 0.97 -12.97 14.54
N ALA A 131 0.32 -14.06 14.12
CA ALA A 131 -0.15 -14.22 12.75
C ALA A 131 -1.14 -13.10 12.35
N ILE A 132 -2.07 -12.74 13.23
CA ILE A 132 -3.00 -11.63 13.03
C ILE A 132 -2.25 -10.29 12.92
N ASN A 133 -1.36 -9.99 13.86
CA ASN A 133 -0.71 -8.69 13.93
C ASN A 133 0.32 -8.47 12.81
N GLU A 134 1.08 -9.52 12.48
CA GLU A 134 2.13 -9.49 11.47
C GLU A 134 1.59 -9.72 10.05
N LYS A 135 0.33 -10.18 9.90
CA LYS A 135 -0.30 -10.57 8.63
C LYS A 135 0.59 -11.52 7.81
N SER A 136 1.15 -12.53 8.47
CA SER A 136 2.17 -13.41 7.88
C SER A 136 1.63 -14.79 7.56
N GLN A 137 1.63 -15.15 6.28
CA GLN A 137 1.19 -16.45 5.81
C GLN A 137 2.01 -17.62 6.36
N SER A 138 3.31 -17.41 6.56
CA SER A 138 4.18 -18.43 7.17
C SER A 138 3.78 -18.75 8.61
N LEU A 139 3.26 -17.78 9.37
CA LEU A 139 2.74 -17.99 10.72
C LEU A 139 1.39 -18.71 10.68
N TRP A 140 0.50 -18.37 9.73
CA TRP A 140 -0.77 -19.07 9.54
C TRP A 140 -0.57 -20.56 9.22
N LEU A 141 0.39 -20.90 8.37
CA LEU A 141 0.76 -22.29 8.08
C LEU A 141 1.25 -23.04 9.32
N GLN A 142 1.98 -22.39 10.23
CA GLN A 142 2.36 -22.98 11.51
C GLN A 142 1.13 -23.23 12.40
N VAL A 143 0.19 -22.27 12.45
CA VAL A 143 -1.08 -22.45 13.19
C VAL A 143 -1.85 -23.67 12.66
N HIS A 144 -1.97 -23.82 11.32
CA HIS A 144 -2.68 -24.96 10.72
C HIS A 144 -2.07 -26.30 11.10
N ARG A 145 -0.73 -26.41 11.12
CA ARG A 145 -0.03 -27.66 11.46
C ARG A 145 -0.27 -28.10 12.90
N GLU A 146 -0.39 -27.15 13.81
CA GLU A 146 -0.45 -27.45 15.25
C GLU A 146 -1.87 -27.53 15.81
N ILE A 147 -2.82 -26.75 15.25
CA ILE A 147 -4.15 -26.58 15.85
C ILE A 147 -4.97 -27.86 15.85
N ASP A 148 -4.87 -28.70 14.81
CA ASP A 148 -5.64 -29.95 14.71
C ASP A 148 -5.17 -30.98 15.74
N LEU A 149 -3.86 -31.07 15.97
CA LEU A 149 -3.31 -31.93 17.02
C LEU A 149 -3.75 -31.46 18.40
N LEU A 150 -3.80 -30.14 18.64
CA LEU A 150 -4.29 -29.59 19.89
C LEU A 150 -5.77 -29.91 20.11
N ILE A 151 -6.62 -29.68 19.10
CA ILE A 151 -8.06 -29.98 19.16
C ILE A 151 -8.27 -31.46 19.52
N ALA A 152 -7.62 -32.38 18.80
CA ALA A 152 -7.76 -33.82 19.05
C ALA A 152 -7.33 -34.23 20.47
N ASN A 153 -6.31 -33.56 21.03
CA ASN A 153 -5.86 -33.83 22.40
C ASN A 153 -6.80 -33.23 23.46
N LEU A 154 -7.38 -32.06 23.21
CA LEU A 154 -8.38 -31.45 24.07
C LEU A 154 -9.69 -32.27 24.08
N GLU A 155 -10.10 -32.82 22.93
CA GLU A 155 -11.25 -33.72 22.82
C GLU A 155 -11.10 -34.99 23.67
N LYS A 156 -9.91 -35.60 23.71
CA LYS A 156 -9.62 -36.75 24.59
C LYS A 156 -9.79 -36.43 26.08
N VAL A 157 -9.46 -35.20 26.46
CA VAL A 157 -9.60 -34.69 27.83
C VAL A 157 -11.02 -34.20 28.11
N GLY A 158 -11.78 -33.83 27.07
CA GLY A 158 -13.17 -33.40 27.16
C GLY A 158 -13.36 -31.95 27.64
N ASP A 159 -12.33 -31.10 27.54
CA ASP A 159 -12.44 -29.70 28.00
C ASP A 159 -13.11 -28.83 26.94
N LEU A 160 -14.45 -28.82 26.95
CA LEU A 160 -15.28 -28.08 25.98
C LEU A 160 -14.93 -26.59 25.89
N TYR A 161 -14.46 -25.97 26.99
CA TYR A 161 -14.08 -24.56 27.00
C TYR A 161 -12.87 -24.32 26.10
N PHE A 162 -11.82 -25.12 26.28
CA PHE A 162 -10.60 -25.00 25.49
C PHE A 162 -10.75 -25.58 24.07
N ILE A 163 -11.62 -26.57 23.86
CA ILE A 163 -11.97 -27.06 22.52
C ILE A 163 -12.62 -25.93 21.71
N ALA A 164 -13.63 -25.25 22.26
CA ALA A 164 -14.26 -24.11 21.60
C ALA A 164 -13.24 -23.00 21.29
N PHE A 165 -12.30 -22.75 22.21
CA PHE A 165 -11.24 -21.78 21.99
C PHE A 165 -10.29 -22.17 20.84
N ALA A 166 -9.86 -23.43 20.78
CA ALA A 166 -8.99 -23.92 19.73
C ALA A 166 -9.68 -23.90 18.35
N TYR A 167 -10.97 -24.26 18.29
CA TYR A 167 -11.76 -24.10 17.06
C TYR A 167 -11.93 -22.66 16.62
N ASN A 168 -11.98 -21.69 17.55
CA ASN A 168 -12.00 -20.28 17.17
C ASN A 168 -10.68 -19.82 16.53
N ILE A 169 -9.54 -20.29 17.05
CA ILE A 169 -8.23 -20.06 16.41
C ILE A 169 -8.21 -20.69 15.00
N LYS A 170 -8.75 -21.91 14.86
CA LYS A 170 -8.87 -22.58 13.56
C LYS A 170 -9.81 -21.82 12.60
N GLY A 171 -10.94 -21.31 13.08
CA GLY A 171 -11.86 -20.50 12.31
C GLY A 171 -11.19 -19.22 11.81
N ASN A 172 -10.46 -18.53 12.70
CA ASN A 172 -9.70 -17.34 12.35
C ASN A 172 -8.61 -17.62 11.31
N SER A 173 -7.90 -18.74 11.42
CA SER A 173 -6.79 -19.06 10.49
C SER A 173 -7.25 -19.41 9.07
N TYR A 174 -8.52 -19.78 8.90
CA TYR A 174 -9.16 -19.94 7.59
C TYR A 174 -10.02 -18.74 7.20
N ASN A 175 -10.26 -17.75 8.04
CA ASN A 175 -11.11 -16.62 7.65
C ASN A 175 -10.33 -15.66 6.72
N PRO A 176 -10.76 -15.43 5.47
CA PRO A 176 -10.10 -14.47 4.55
C PRO A 176 -9.95 -13.04 5.09
N VAL A 177 -10.73 -12.66 6.12
CA VAL A 177 -10.56 -11.36 6.80
C VAL A 177 -9.25 -11.30 7.61
N PHE A 178 -8.79 -12.43 8.15
CA PHE A 178 -7.56 -12.52 8.94
C PHE A 178 -6.38 -13.13 8.18
N ASN A 179 -6.66 -14.00 7.21
CA ASN A 179 -5.69 -14.66 6.35
C ASN A 179 -6.08 -14.44 4.88
N ASP A 180 -5.62 -13.34 4.28
CA ASP A 180 -6.00 -12.91 2.94
C ASP A 180 -5.39 -13.79 1.83
N GLU A 181 -4.24 -14.44 2.08
CA GLU A 181 -3.55 -15.25 1.07
C GLU A 181 -4.11 -16.68 0.92
N SER A 182 -4.51 -17.34 2.01
CA SER A 182 -5.01 -18.72 1.97
C SER A 182 -6.29 -18.95 2.76
N GLY A 183 -7.07 -17.90 3.00
CA GLY A 183 -8.37 -18.01 3.63
C GLY A 183 -9.38 -18.81 2.78
N ASP A 184 -10.31 -19.47 3.47
CA ASP A 184 -11.34 -20.34 2.94
C ASP A 184 -12.58 -20.20 3.84
N TYR A 185 -13.61 -19.51 3.34
CA TYR A 185 -14.83 -19.23 4.10
C TYR A 185 -15.57 -20.50 4.53
N GLU A 186 -15.53 -21.59 3.75
CA GLU A 186 -16.20 -22.85 4.10
C GLU A 186 -15.51 -23.53 5.29
N LYS A 187 -14.18 -23.62 5.24
CA LYS A 187 -13.39 -24.18 6.37
C LYS A 187 -13.51 -23.31 7.62
N SER A 188 -13.52 -21.99 7.43
CA SER A 188 -13.72 -21.03 8.53
C SER A 188 -15.09 -21.22 9.19
N LEU A 189 -16.16 -21.31 8.38
CA LEU A 189 -17.52 -21.56 8.86
C LEU A 189 -17.61 -22.87 9.64
N ALA A 190 -17.11 -23.98 9.09
CA ALA A 190 -17.14 -25.29 9.74
C ALA A 190 -16.44 -25.27 11.12
N ALA A 191 -15.33 -24.53 11.25
CA ALA A 191 -14.64 -24.38 12.51
C ALA A 191 -15.43 -23.51 13.51
N TYR A 192 -15.99 -22.37 13.10
CA TYR A 192 -16.80 -21.53 13.98
C TYR A 192 -18.10 -22.22 14.42
N GLU A 193 -18.72 -23.04 13.57
CA GLU A 193 -19.87 -23.85 13.97
C GLU A 193 -19.50 -24.83 15.09
N LYS A 194 -18.30 -25.42 15.06
CA LYS A 194 -17.78 -26.23 16.18
C LYS A 194 -17.57 -25.42 17.45
N VAL A 195 -17.21 -24.13 17.36
CA VAL A 195 -17.16 -23.25 18.53
C VAL A 195 -18.55 -23.13 19.17
N LEU A 196 -19.57 -22.81 18.35
CA LEU A 196 -20.94 -22.66 18.82
C LEU A 196 -21.50 -23.98 19.39
N GLU A 197 -21.21 -25.12 18.74
CA GLU A 197 -21.60 -26.46 19.21
C GLU A 197 -21.03 -26.74 20.61
N ASN A 198 -19.71 -26.55 20.79
CA ASN A 198 -19.04 -26.81 22.07
C ASN A 198 -19.51 -25.84 23.17
N ARG A 199 -19.74 -24.56 22.84
CA ARG A 199 -20.28 -23.57 23.79
C ARG A 199 -21.72 -23.87 24.20
N LYS A 200 -22.57 -24.33 23.27
CA LYS A 200 -23.93 -24.80 23.56
C LYS A 200 -23.90 -26.04 24.47
N LYS A 201 -23.03 -27.03 24.19
CA LYS A 201 -22.84 -28.22 25.07
C LYS A 201 -22.33 -27.86 26.47
N LEU A 202 -21.52 -26.80 26.58
CA LEU A 202 -21.04 -26.26 27.85
C LEU A 202 -22.08 -25.38 28.56
N GLU A 203 -23.20 -25.05 27.89
CA GLU A 203 -24.22 -24.09 28.31
C GLU A 203 -23.71 -22.67 28.58
N LEU A 204 -22.60 -22.29 27.94
CA LEU A 204 -22.02 -20.95 28.04
C LEU A 204 -22.30 -20.17 26.75
N THR A 205 -23.51 -19.63 26.65
CA THR A 205 -24.02 -18.92 25.45
C THR A 205 -24.27 -17.43 25.69
N GLN A 206 -24.15 -16.97 26.93
CA GLN A 206 -24.46 -15.60 27.34
C GLN A 206 -23.21 -14.71 27.34
N ASP A 207 -22.02 -15.25 27.07
CA ASP A 207 -20.76 -14.50 27.03
C ASP A 207 -20.55 -13.80 25.68
N ARG A 208 -19.69 -12.78 25.70
CA ARG A 208 -19.35 -12.00 24.50
C ARG A 208 -18.71 -12.87 23.42
N PHE A 209 -17.90 -13.85 23.83
CA PHE A 209 -17.25 -14.76 22.89
C PHE A 209 -18.28 -15.53 22.05
N PHE A 210 -19.35 -16.06 22.66
CA PHE A 210 -20.42 -16.72 21.90
C PHE A 210 -21.14 -15.76 20.96
N SER A 211 -21.48 -14.54 21.40
CA SER A 211 -22.16 -13.57 20.54
C SER A 211 -21.31 -13.13 19.35
N ASP A 212 -20.02 -12.90 19.58
CA ASP A 212 -19.09 -12.43 18.53
C ASP A 212 -18.89 -13.52 17.47
N VAL A 213 -18.71 -14.78 17.90
CA VAL A 213 -18.59 -15.92 16.96
C VAL A 213 -19.91 -16.19 16.24
N LYS A 214 -21.07 -16.04 16.90
CA LYS A 214 -22.38 -16.15 16.22
C LYS A 214 -22.50 -15.08 15.12
N GLY A 215 -22.07 -13.84 15.40
CA GLY A 215 -22.02 -12.78 14.41
C GLY A 215 -21.12 -13.12 13.20
N GLN A 216 -19.95 -13.72 13.44
CA GLN A 216 -19.06 -14.17 12.38
C GLN A 216 -19.66 -15.30 11.53
N VAL A 217 -20.29 -16.30 12.17
CA VAL A 217 -21.00 -17.38 11.46
C VAL A 217 -22.10 -16.82 10.57
N ASP A 218 -22.90 -15.90 11.09
CA ASP A 218 -24.00 -15.26 10.34
C ASP A 218 -23.46 -14.46 9.14
N GLU A 219 -22.35 -13.74 9.31
CA GLU A 219 -21.69 -13.00 8.22
C GLU A 219 -21.14 -13.94 7.14
N ILE A 220 -20.46 -15.03 7.53
CA ILE A 220 -19.88 -15.98 6.58
C ILE A 220 -20.98 -16.73 5.84
N ARG A 221 -22.06 -17.14 6.50
CA ARG A 221 -23.22 -17.75 5.84
C ARG A 221 -23.84 -16.81 4.81
N ALA A 222 -24.04 -15.54 5.15
CA ALA A 222 -24.53 -14.54 4.20
C ALA A 222 -23.59 -14.38 2.99
N ARG A 223 -22.27 -14.41 3.20
CA ARG A 223 -21.28 -14.37 2.10
C ARG A 223 -21.33 -15.61 1.21
N LEU A 224 -21.59 -16.78 1.79
CA LEU A 224 -21.68 -18.06 1.08
C LEU A 224 -23.08 -18.35 0.50
N GLY A 225 -24.07 -17.48 0.74
CA GLY A 225 -25.47 -17.74 0.34
C GLY A 225 -26.12 -18.91 1.08
N ILE A 226 -25.61 -19.27 2.26
CA ILE A 226 -26.13 -20.39 3.07
C ILE A 226 -27.25 -19.87 3.96
N ALA A 227 -28.41 -20.55 3.94
CA ALA A 227 -29.54 -20.21 4.79
C ALA A 227 -29.20 -20.37 6.28
N ASP A 228 -29.71 -19.47 7.12
CA ASP A 228 -29.60 -19.60 8.56
C ASP A 228 -30.43 -20.82 9.03
N PRO A 229 -29.84 -21.81 9.72
CA PRO A 229 -30.55 -23.00 10.19
C PRO A 229 -31.71 -22.71 11.14
N GLU A 230 -31.71 -21.57 11.84
CA GLU A 230 -32.77 -21.19 12.78
C GLU A 230 -33.95 -20.52 12.07
N THR A 231 -33.73 -19.82 10.95
CA THR A 231 -34.79 -19.05 10.25
C THR A 231 -35.17 -19.58 8.87
N GLY A 232 -34.30 -20.39 8.25
CA GLY A 232 -34.46 -20.89 6.88
C GLY A 232 -34.18 -19.84 5.80
N GLU A 233 -33.88 -18.58 6.17
CA GLU A 233 -33.64 -17.48 5.25
C GLU A 233 -32.14 -17.27 5.01
N VAL A 234 -31.78 -16.95 3.77
CA VAL A 234 -30.44 -16.43 3.46
C VAL A 234 -30.42 -14.97 3.86
N ARG A 235 -29.63 -14.62 4.88
CA ARG A 235 -29.48 -13.22 5.27
C ARG A 235 -28.79 -12.46 4.14
N GLU A 236 -29.35 -11.30 3.78
CA GLU A 236 -28.70 -10.40 2.84
C GLU A 236 -27.32 -10.00 3.36
N ARG A 237 -26.30 -10.20 2.52
CA ARG A 237 -24.95 -9.74 2.79
C ARG A 237 -24.96 -8.21 2.91
N LYS A 238 -24.53 -7.68 4.05
CA LYS A 238 -24.23 -6.24 4.18
C LYS A 238 -22.97 -5.93 3.39
N ILE A 239 -23.14 -5.44 2.17
CA ILE A 239 -22.04 -5.00 1.31
C ILE A 239 -21.55 -3.65 1.81
N HIS A 240 -20.24 -3.51 2.01
CA HIS A 240 -19.67 -2.21 2.38
C HIS A 240 -19.82 -1.24 1.20
N PRO A 241 -20.16 0.04 1.40
CA PRO A 241 -20.38 0.98 0.29
C PRO A 241 -19.18 1.11 -0.67
N GLU A 242 -17.97 0.99 -0.15
CA GLU A 242 -16.71 1.04 -0.92
C GLU A 242 -16.34 -0.29 -1.61
N GLU A 243 -17.09 -1.37 -1.35
CA GLU A 243 -16.83 -2.66 -1.99
C GLU A 243 -17.31 -2.65 -3.44
N ILE A 244 -16.40 -2.87 -4.38
CA ILE A 244 -16.70 -2.88 -5.81
C ILE A 244 -17.25 -4.26 -6.19
N GLN A 245 -18.55 -4.33 -6.47
CA GLN A 245 -19.21 -5.59 -6.84
C GLN A 245 -19.17 -5.84 -8.35
N PRO A 246 -19.07 -7.12 -8.77
CA PRO A 246 -19.41 -7.51 -10.14
C PRO A 246 -20.82 -7.08 -10.52
N ILE A 247 -21.03 -6.76 -11.79
CA ILE A 247 -22.39 -6.60 -12.32
C ILE A 247 -23.08 -7.98 -12.26
N GLU A 248 -24.37 -8.01 -11.91
CA GLU A 248 -25.14 -9.26 -11.85
C GLU A 248 -25.06 -10.01 -13.19
N GLY A 249 -24.70 -11.29 -13.13
CA GLY A 249 -24.49 -12.14 -14.32
C GLY A 249 -23.21 -11.86 -15.11
N ALA A 250 -22.32 -10.98 -14.64
CA ALA A 250 -21.03 -10.75 -15.27
C ALA A 250 -20.11 -11.96 -15.10
N GLU A 251 -19.46 -12.37 -16.19
CA GLU A 251 -18.45 -13.42 -16.20
C GLU A 251 -17.08 -12.86 -16.54
N TRP A 252 -16.03 -13.57 -16.13
CA TRP A 252 -14.66 -13.25 -16.51
C TRP A 252 -14.46 -13.50 -18.00
N VAL A 253 -13.99 -12.48 -18.70
CA VAL A 253 -13.57 -12.57 -20.10
C VAL A 253 -12.04 -12.63 -20.13
N GLU A 254 -11.49 -13.80 -20.44
CA GLU A 254 -10.06 -13.96 -20.69
C GLU A 254 -9.73 -13.63 -22.15
N VAL A 255 -8.73 -12.80 -22.38
CA VAL A 255 -8.24 -12.46 -23.71
C VAL A 255 -6.75 -12.70 -23.82
N SER A 256 -6.34 -13.33 -24.93
CA SER A 256 -4.93 -13.42 -25.30
C SER A 256 -4.46 -12.09 -25.87
N MET A 257 -3.26 -11.69 -25.47
CA MET A 257 -2.63 -10.42 -25.83
C MET A 257 -1.55 -10.66 -26.87
N LYS A 258 -1.45 -9.75 -27.85
CA LYS A 258 -0.45 -9.83 -28.92
C LYS A 258 0.69 -8.85 -28.68
N ASN A 259 1.91 -9.32 -28.93
CA ASN A 259 3.11 -8.49 -28.93
C ASN A 259 2.96 -7.35 -29.96
N GLY A 260 3.39 -6.16 -29.57
CA GLY A 260 3.38 -4.99 -30.44
C GLY A 260 4.25 -3.88 -29.90
N LYS A 261 4.16 -2.72 -30.56
CA LYS A 261 4.84 -1.48 -30.17
C LYS A 261 3.96 -0.28 -30.43
N GLU A 262 4.23 0.82 -29.74
CA GLU A 262 3.58 2.09 -30.04
C GLU A 262 3.86 2.51 -31.49
N LYS A 263 2.81 2.54 -32.33
CA LYS A 263 2.95 2.93 -33.75
C LYS A 263 3.30 4.41 -33.91
N LYS A 264 2.86 5.24 -32.97
CA LYS A 264 3.10 6.69 -32.91
C LYS A 264 3.45 7.05 -31.46
N PRO A 265 4.71 6.87 -31.04
CA PRO A 265 5.14 7.25 -29.69
C PRO A 265 4.76 8.69 -29.37
N GLY A 266 4.21 8.91 -28.17
CA GLY A 266 3.73 10.22 -27.71
C GLY A 266 2.31 10.57 -28.14
N SER A 267 1.61 9.70 -28.89
CA SER A 267 0.19 9.89 -29.20
C SER A 267 -0.74 9.58 -28.03
N ILE A 268 -0.25 8.82 -27.05
CA ILE A 268 -0.89 8.53 -25.77
C ILE A 268 -0.09 9.24 -24.68
N GLN A 269 -0.79 9.98 -23.81
CA GLN A 269 -0.21 10.52 -22.60
C GLN A 269 -0.15 9.42 -21.53
N HIS A 270 0.97 9.36 -20.82
CA HIS A 270 1.18 8.42 -19.73
C HIS A 270 1.49 9.17 -18.43
N SER A 271 1.28 8.49 -17.31
CA SER A 271 1.60 8.99 -15.97
C SER A 271 3.07 8.78 -15.56
N CYS A 272 3.81 7.97 -16.33
CA CYS A 272 5.23 7.67 -16.11
C CYS A 272 6.13 8.75 -16.73
N ASP A 273 7.13 9.22 -15.98
CA ASP A 273 8.11 10.21 -16.45
C ASP A 273 8.95 9.70 -17.63
N GLN A 274 9.20 8.40 -17.70
CA GLN A 274 9.99 7.78 -18.77
C GLN A 274 9.26 7.68 -20.11
N ALA A 275 7.97 7.99 -20.13
CA ALA A 275 7.16 7.99 -21.34
C ALA A 275 7.10 9.37 -22.02
N ASP A 276 7.91 10.34 -21.60
CA ASP A 276 8.12 11.61 -22.31
C ASP A 276 8.70 11.36 -23.72
N MET A 277 8.49 12.29 -24.65
CA MET A 277 9.10 12.27 -25.99
C MET A 277 10.42 13.03 -26.06
N HIS A 278 10.72 13.88 -25.07
CA HIS A 278 12.02 14.52 -25.00
C HIS A 278 13.09 13.54 -24.51
N ARG A 279 14.03 13.16 -25.40
CA ARG A 279 15.01 12.09 -25.12
C ARG A 279 15.90 12.34 -23.90
N LEU A 280 16.12 13.60 -23.50
CA LEU A 280 16.93 13.93 -22.34
C LEU A 280 16.22 13.64 -21.01
N SER A 281 14.92 13.35 -21.04
CA SER A 281 14.13 12.90 -19.90
C SER A 281 14.17 11.37 -19.68
N TRP A 282 14.65 10.62 -20.68
CA TRP A 282 14.71 9.15 -20.67
C TRP A 282 15.84 8.60 -19.81
N PHE A 283 15.91 7.26 -19.69
CA PHE A 283 17.04 6.59 -19.05
C PHE A 283 18.32 6.91 -19.79
N LEU A 284 19.33 7.33 -19.03
CA LEU A 284 20.66 7.65 -19.50
C LEU A 284 21.63 6.55 -19.07
N THR A 285 22.44 6.11 -20.02
CA THR A 285 23.59 5.22 -19.79
C THR A 285 24.66 5.50 -20.85
N SER A 286 25.74 4.73 -20.87
CA SER A 286 26.87 4.91 -21.77
C SER A 286 27.28 3.62 -22.46
N PHE A 287 27.75 3.73 -23.70
CA PHE A 287 28.39 2.64 -24.44
C PHE A 287 29.89 2.86 -24.59
N GLY A 288 30.64 1.77 -24.75
CA GLY A 288 32.11 1.77 -24.90
C GLY A 288 32.60 1.78 -26.35
N LYS A 289 33.80 1.25 -26.58
CA LYS A 289 34.41 1.13 -27.93
C LYS A 289 33.71 0.04 -28.75
N VAL A 290 34.05 -0.05 -30.03
CA VAL A 290 33.56 -1.14 -30.90
C VAL A 290 33.93 -2.50 -30.31
N GLY A 291 32.95 -3.40 -30.21
CA GLY A 291 33.06 -4.71 -29.57
C GLY A 291 32.50 -4.75 -28.14
N ASP A 292 32.35 -3.60 -27.49
CA ASP A 292 31.82 -3.54 -26.11
C ASP A 292 30.29 -3.69 -26.09
N SER A 293 29.80 -4.25 -24.98
CA SER A 293 28.38 -4.35 -24.66
C SER A 293 28.08 -3.61 -23.36
N SER A 294 27.00 -2.84 -23.36
CA SER A 294 26.51 -2.09 -22.20
C SER A 294 25.15 -2.61 -21.77
N GLU A 295 25.00 -2.90 -20.48
CA GLU A 295 23.73 -3.37 -19.92
C GLU A 295 22.73 -2.21 -19.81
N LEU A 296 21.50 -2.45 -20.23
CA LEU A 296 20.39 -1.54 -19.96
C LEU A 296 19.95 -1.76 -18.51
N PRO A 297 19.90 -0.70 -17.69
CA PRO A 297 19.48 -0.82 -16.30
C PRO A 297 17.99 -1.19 -16.20
N PHE A 298 17.60 -1.80 -15.08
CA PHE A 298 16.22 -2.13 -14.68
C PHE A 298 15.49 -3.22 -15.49
N ILE A 299 16.08 -3.76 -16.57
CA ILE A 299 15.50 -4.84 -17.36
C ILE A 299 16.08 -6.19 -16.93
N GLU A 300 15.22 -7.11 -16.45
CA GLU A 300 15.60 -8.48 -16.05
C GLU A 300 14.72 -9.56 -16.70
N PRO A 301 15.28 -10.56 -17.41
CA PRO A 301 16.71 -10.78 -17.70
C PRO A 301 17.35 -9.63 -18.52
N LYS A 302 18.66 -9.45 -18.33
CA LYS A 302 19.46 -8.35 -18.90
C LYS A 302 19.32 -8.21 -20.41
N VAL A 303 19.13 -6.97 -20.85
CA VAL A 303 19.26 -6.54 -22.25
C VAL A 303 20.57 -5.76 -22.39
N ARG A 304 21.33 -6.03 -23.46
CA ARG A 304 22.61 -5.37 -23.73
C ARG A 304 22.59 -4.65 -25.06
N LEU A 305 23.10 -3.42 -25.07
CA LEU A 305 23.43 -2.69 -26.29
C LEU A 305 24.87 -3.02 -26.67
N LYS A 306 25.09 -3.65 -27.82
CA LYS A 306 26.42 -3.97 -28.33
C LYS A 306 26.80 -3.08 -29.50
N ARG A 307 27.99 -2.48 -29.43
CA ARG A 307 28.53 -1.64 -30.50
C ARG A 307 29.29 -2.50 -31.51
N VAL A 308 28.73 -2.67 -32.71
CA VAL A 308 29.33 -3.51 -33.77
C VAL A 308 30.19 -2.71 -34.75
N ALA A 309 29.97 -1.39 -34.86
CA ALA A 309 30.87 -0.46 -35.54
C ALA A 309 30.69 0.97 -34.99
N ALA A 310 31.39 1.96 -35.56
CA ALA A 310 31.45 3.34 -35.04
C ALA A 310 30.10 3.93 -34.58
N LEU A 311 29.02 3.75 -35.34
CA LEU A 311 27.67 4.16 -34.96
C LEU A 311 26.64 3.05 -35.18
N LYS A 312 27.07 1.79 -35.28
CA LYS A 312 26.22 0.64 -35.57
C LYS A 312 26.10 -0.23 -34.33
N PHE A 313 24.88 -0.62 -34.00
CA PHE A 313 24.55 -1.32 -32.77
C PHE A 313 23.54 -2.45 -33.00
N VAL A 314 23.52 -3.39 -32.06
CA VAL A 314 22.47 -4.41 -31.92
C VAL A 314 22.04 -4.50 -30.45
N LEU A 315 20.82 -4.96 -30.20
CA LEU A 315 20.35 -5.36 -28.87
C LEU A 315 20.48 -6.87 -28.71
N GLU A 316 21.12 -7.33 -27.64
CA GLU A 316 21.25 -8.74 -27.25
C GLU A 316 20.41 -9.00 -25.99
N ALA A 317 19.49 -9.98 -26.04
CA ALA A 317 18.55 -10.26 -24.95
C ALA A 317 18.28 -11.76 -24.74
N GLY A 318 19.33 -12.58 -24.87
CA GLY A 318 19.28 -14.03 -24.63
C GLY A 318 18.66 -14.88 -25.75
N ALA A 319 18.08 -14.25 -26.77
CA ALA A 319 17.69 -14.86 -28.05
C ALA A 319 18.54 -14.29 -29.19
N GLU A 320 18.06 -14.35 -30.44
CA GLU A 320 18.74 -13.72 -31.57
C GLU A 320 18.86 -12.20 -31.38
N PRO A 321 20.04 -11.60 -31.70
CA PRO A 321 20.21 -10.16 -31.65
C PRO A 321 19.20 -9.42 -32.55
N SER A 322 18.90 -8.16 -32.22
CA SER A 322 18.13 -7.30 -33.10
C SER A 322 18.81 -7.10 -34.47
N GLU A 323 18.05 -6.58 -35.43
CA GLU A 323 18.65 -5.99 -36.63
C GLU A 323 19.65 -4.89 -36.25
N GLU A 324 20.67 -4.72 -37.08
CA GLU A 324 21.65 -3.65 -36.92
C GLU A 324 20.99 -2.29 -37.13
N PHE A 325 21.20 -1.36 -36.20
CA PHE A 325 20.68 0.00 -36.29
C PHE A 325 21.77 1.04 -36.04
N ARG A 326 21.49 2.29 -36.43
CA ARG A 326 22.37 3.43 -36.19
C ARG A 326 21.87 4.28 -35.05
N LEU A 327 22.76 4.64 -34.13
CA LEU A 327 22.46 5.59 -33.06
C LEU A 327 22.79 7.02 -33.52
N SER A 328 21.82 7.92 -33.40
CA SER A 328 21.96 9.36 -33.69
C SER A 328 21.15 10.16 -32.68
N ASP A 329 21.22 11.49 -32.73
CA ASP A 329 20.41 12.38 -31.90
C ASP A 329 18.90 12.26 -32.17
N LYS A 330 18.53 11.77 -33.37
CA LYS A 330 17.17 11.35 -33.71
C LYS A 330 16.90 9.96 -33.15
N PRO A 331 15.80 9.78 -32.41
CA PRO A 331 15.43 8.48 -31.90
C PRO A 331 15.17 7.44 -32.98
N VAL A 332 15.57 6.19 -32.70
CA VAL A 332 15.31 5.00 -33.52
C VAL A 332 14.51 3.99 -32.72
N VAL A 333 13.55 3.34 -33.37
CA VAL A 333 12.76 2.25 -32.78
C VAL A 333 13.43 0.93 -33.14
N VAL A 334 13.72 0.11 -32.14
CA VAL A 334 14.39 -1.18 -32.30
C VAL A 334 13.54 -2.27 -31.69
N GLU A 335 13.16 -3.24 -32.50
CA GLU A 335 12.52 -4.48 -32.05
C GLU A 335 13.59 -5.55 -31.81
N TYR A 336 13.40 -6.36 -30.77
CA TYR A 336 14.32 -7.43 -30.41
C TYR A 336 13.58 -8.61 -29.78
N GLN A 337 14.14 -9.80 -29.92
CA GLN A 337 13.63 -11.02 -29.29
C GLN A 337 14.23 -11.15 -27.89
N ARG A 338 13.37 -11.30 -26.89
CA ARG A 338 13.78 -11.38 -25.49
C ARG A 338 13.47 -12.76 -24.94
N LYS A 339 14.49 -13.43 -24.39
CA LYS A 339 14.32 -14.69 -23.67
C LYS A 339 14.10 -14.44 -22.18
N HIS A 340 12.96 -14.87 -21.65
CA HIS A 340 12.59 -14.78 -20.24
C HIS A 340 13.16 -15.95 -19.42
N GLU A 341 13.14 -15.85 -18.09
CA GLU A 341 13.68 -16.88 -17.17
C GLU A 341 12.98 -18.23 -17.30
N ASN A 342 11.67 -18.22 -17.59
CA ASN A 342 10.86 -19.41 -17.87
C ASN A 342 11.15 -20.03 -19.25
N GLY A 343 12.06 -19.43 -20.03
CA GLY A 343 12.44 -19.87 -21.37
C GLY A 343 11.56 -19.35 -22.51
N THR A 344 10.49 -18.59 -22.23
CA THR A 344 9.66 -17.99 -23.29
C THR A 344 10.46 -16.94 -24.05
N ILE A 345 10.18 -16.82 -25.34
CA ILE A 345 10.79 -15.80 -26.20
C ILE A 345 9.67 -14.92 -26.74
N ASP A 346 9.74 -13.63 -26.41
CA ASP A 346 8.76 -12.63 -26.80
C ASP A 346 9.44 -11.46 -27.52
N THR A 347 8.67 -10.75 -28.34
CA THR A 347 9.15 -9.55 -29.01
C THR A 347 8.89 -8.32 -28.16
N HIS A 348 9.95 -7.54 -27.94
CA HIS A 348 9.94 -6.25 -27.25
C HIS A 348 10.45 -5.14 -28.18
N ALA A 349 10.19 -3.90 -27.78
CA ALA A 349 10.60 -2.73 -28.53
C ALA A 349 11.08 -1.61 -27.60
N LEU A 350 12.21 -1.01 -27.97
CA LEU A 350 12.76 0.16 -27.31
C LEU A 350 12.91 1.30 -28.32
N MET A 351 12.88 2.52 -27.81
CA MET A 351 13.27 3.71 -28.54
C MET A 351 14.60 4.20 -27.99
N LEU A 352 15.61 4.34 -28.84
CA LEU A 352 16.97 4.72 -28.44
C LEU A 352 17.44 5.98 -29.17
N ALA A 353 18.23 6.81 -28.51
CA ALA A 353 18.86 7.99 -29.12
C ALA A 353 20.26 8.22 -28.53
N GLY A 354 21.17 8.80 -29.31
CA GLY A 354 22.45 9.33 -28.85
C GLY A 354 22.35 10.83 -28.54
N GLY A 355 23.49 11.44 -28.20
CA GLY A 355 23.60 12.89 -28.07
C GLY A 355 24.23 13.57 -29.30
N ASN A 356 24.26 14.90 -29.28
CA ASN A 356 24.86 15.76 -30.29
C ASN A 356 25.93 16.71 -29.67
N GLU A 357 26.57 17.55 -30.50
CA GLU A 357 27.68 18.41 -30.06
C GLU A 357 27.24 19.58 -29.16
N GLN A 358 25.97 19.98 -29.21
CA GLN A 358 25.42 21.16 -28.57
C GLN A 358 24.06 20.86 -27.95
N ASP A 359 24.02 19.84 -27.10
CA ASP A 359 22.80 19.41 -26.44
C ASP A 359 22.54 20.35 -25.27
N VAL A 360 21.36 20.97 -25.24
CA VAL A 360 20.90 21.76 -24.09
C VAL A 360 20.36 20.79 -23.04
N PHE A 361 21.23 20.35 -22.13
CA PHE A 361 20.84 19.48 -21.01
C PHE A 361 20.65 20.33 -19.75
N GLN A 362 19.39 20.47 -19.32
CA GLN A 362 19.02 21.22 -18.12
C GLN A 362 19.55 22.66 -18.10
N GLY A 363 19.45 23.37 -19.23
CA GLY A 363 19.91 24.76 -19.35
C GLY A 363 21.42 24.92 -19.62
N ALA A 364 22.19 23.83 -19.62
CA ALA A 364 23.61 23.85 -19.97
C ALA A 364 23.86 23.24 -21.36
N ASN A 365 24.74 23.87 -22.15
CA ASN A 365 25.19 23.32 -23.43
C ASN A 365 26.30 22.28 -23.19
N LEU A 366 26.01 21.01 -23.47
CA LEU A 366 26.93 19.89 -23.32
C LEU A 366 27.24 19.25 -24.68
N ASN A 367 28.47 18.77 -24.83
CA ASN A 367 28.84 17.92 -25.96
C ASN A 367 28.57 16.46 -25.59
N LEU A 368 27.46 15.93 -26.10
CA LEU A 368 27.01 14.55 -25.89
C LEU A 368 27.21 13.67 -27.14
N LYS A 369 27.97 14.15 -28.13
CA LYS A 369 28.25 13.40 -29.35
C LYS A 369 29.03 12.12 -29.04
N SER A 370 28.64 11.04 -29.69
CA SER A 370 29.39 9.78 -29.69
C SER A 370 30.84 9.97 -30.14
N ALA A 371 31.78 9.42 -29.38
CA ALA A 371 33.20 9.38 -29.70
C ALA A 371 33.67 7.95 -30.06
N GLU A 372 34.93 7.81 -30.47
CA GLU A 372 35.53 6.49 -30.74
C GLU A 372 35.50 5.60 -29.50
N ASN A 373 35.80 6.18 -28.33
CA ASN A 373 35.92 5.46 -27.06
C ASN A 373 34.57 5.17 -26.39
N GLY A 374 33.48 5.74 -26.89
CA GLY A 374 32.15 5.61 -26.29
C GLY A 374 31.32 6.88 -26.36
N GLY A 375 30.18 6.86 -25.70
CA GLY A 375 29.29 8.01 -25.60
C GLY A 375 28.03 7.71 -24.77
N PRO A 376 27.29 8.76 -24.37
CA PRO A 376 26.01 8.59 -23.73
C PRO A 376 24.95 8.12 -24.73
N PHE A 377 23.97 7.36 -24.25
CA PHE A 377 22.75 7.08 -24.99
C PHE A 377 21.54 7.09 -24.05
N PHE A 378 20.39 7.35 -24.66
CA PHE A 378 19.10 7.50 -24.02
C PHE A 378 18.17 6.41 -24.52
N PHE A 379 17.35 5.82 -23.65
CA PHE A 379 16.37 4.83 -24.08
C PHE A 379 15.07 4.87 -23.25
N ARG A 380 13.97 4.49 -23.89
CA ARG A 380 12.66 4.26 -23.24
C ARG A 380 11.94 3.04 -23.79
N GLY A 381 11.03 2.51 -22.98
CA GLY A 381 10.07 1.49 -23.38
C GLY A 381 9.03 2.05 -24.35
N ILE A 382 8.73 1.26 -25.38
CA ILE A 382 7.59 1.48 -26.30
C ILE A 382 6.90 0.15 -26.65
N ALA A 383 7.22 -0.91 -25.92
CA ALA A 383 6.61 -2.22 -26.11
C ALA A 383 5.16 -2.18 -25.62
N THR A 384 4.29 -2.88 -26.35
CA THR A 384 2.87 -2.98 -25.99
C THR A 384 2.38 -4.42 -26.06
N ARG A 385 1.29 -4.67 -25.36
CA ARG A 385 0.46 -5.87 -25.50
C ARG A 385 -0.94 -5.43 -25.87
N ASN A 386 -1.47 -5.93 -26.99
CA ASN A 386 -2.75 -5.45 -27.52
C ASN A 386 -3.73 -6.60 -27.71
N SER A 387 -5.01 -6.38 -27.40
CA SER A 387 -6.09 -7.30 -27.73
C SER A 387 -7.40 -6.58 -28.01
N LYS A 388 -8.30 -7.27 -28.72
CA LYS A 388 -9.69 -6.82 -28.90
C LYS A 388 -10.56 -7.55 -27.88
N THR A 389 -11.27 -6.78 -27.06
CA THR A 389 -12.21 -7.31 -26.08
C THR A 389 -13.64 -6.94 -26.47
N PRO A 390 -14.67 -7.58 -25.89
CA PRO A 390 -16.06 -7.12 -26.04
C PRO A 390 -16.28 -5.67 -25.56
N TYR A 391 -15.38 -5.13 -24.74
CA TYR A 391 -15.49 -3.82 -24.10
C TYR A 391 -14.65 -2.73 -24.79
N GLY A 392 -13.88 -3.08 -25.81
CA GLY A 392 -12.97 -2.16 -26.50
C GLY A 392 -11.60 -2.77 -26.80
N GLU A 393 -10.73 -1.99 -27.44
CA GLU A 393 -9.33 -2.35 -27.59
C GLU A 393 -8.64 -2.19 -26.24
N LEU A 394 -7.92 -3.23 -25.82
CA LEU A 394 -7.14 -3.25 -24.59
C LEU A 394 -5.66 -3.18 -24.96
N THR A 395 -4.95 -2.22 -24.38
CA THR A 395 -3.50 -2.08 -24.55
C THR A 395 -2.80 -1.97 -23.19
N LEU A 396 -1.76 -2.78 -23.00
CA LEU A 396 -0.77 -2.62 -21.94
C LEU A 396 0.48 -1.98 -22.53
N PHE A 397 1.13 -1.10 -21.76
CA PHE A 397 2.34 -0.38 -22.15
C PHE A 397 3.43 -0.60 -21.11
N ASP A 398 4.60 -1.03 -21.55
CA ASP A 398 5.83 -1.06 -20.74
C ASP A 398 6.42 0.35 -20.71
N THR A 399 5.85 1.21 -19.86
CA THR A 399 6.26 2.62 -19.76
C THR A 399 7.37 2.85 -18.74
N ASN A 400 7.64 1.88 -17.88
CA ASN A 400 8.76 1.95 -16.93
C ASN A 400 10.07 1.36 -17.50
N ALA A 401 9.99 0.70 -18.66
CA ALA A 401 11.09 0.03 -19.36
C ALA A 401 11.77 -1.06 -18.55
N ASP A 402 11.03 -1.83 -17.74
CA ASP A 402 11.53 -3.02 -17.03
C ASP A 402 11.33 -4.32 -17.84
N GLY A 403 10.61 -4.22 -18.96
CA GLY A 403 10.34 -5.32 -19.89
C GLY A 403 9.22 -6.26 -19.44
N LYS A 404 8.49 -5.95 -18.36
CA LYS A 404 7.29 -6.65 -17.89
C LYS A 404 6.05 -5.83 -18.26
N PHE A 405 4.87 -6.36 -17.95
CA PHE A 405 3.59 -5.67 -18.18
C PHE A 405 2.71 -5.75 -16.93
N GLY A 406 2.65 -4.64 -16.20
CA GLY A 406 1.99 -4.52 -14.92
C GLY A 406 2.87 -4.97 -13.75
N TYR A 407 2.27 -5.05 -12.57
CA TYR A 407 2.96 -5.45 -11.35
C TYR A 407 2.00 -6.08 -10.34
N GLU A 408 2.52 -7.00 -9.52
CA GLU A 408 1.82 -7.47 -8.32
C GLU A 408 1.81 -6.40 -7.23
N LYS A 409 2.93 -5.68 -7.09
CA LYS A 409 3.10 -4.61 -6.12
C LYS A 409 3.96 -3.49 -6.71
N MET A 410 3.49 -2.26 -6.57
CA MET A 410 4.27 -1.09 -6.95
C MET A 410 5.56 -1.01 -6.14
N ALA A 411 6.67 -0.82 -6.83
CA ALA A 411 7.98 -0.60 -6.23
C ALA A 411 8.40 0.86 -6.36
N LEU A 412 9.09 1.36 -5.33
CA LEU A 412 9.74 2.66 -5.37
C LEU A 412 11.08 2.53 -6.08
N VAL A 413 11.37 3.46 -6.99
CA VAL A 413 12.61 3.52 -7.76
C VAL A 413 13.27 4.89 -7.65
N GLY A 414 14.60 4.91 -7.72
CA GLY A 414 15.35 6.15 -7.81
C GLY A 414 15.25 6.77 -9.20
N ALA A 415 15.51 8.07 -9.29
CA ALA A 415 15.62 8.78 -10.56
C ALA A 415 16.68 9.88 -10.50
N ASN A 416 17.27 10.17 -11.66
CA ASN A 416 18.21 11.27 -11.80
C ASN A 416 17.52 12.59 -11.47
N GLY A 417 18.21 13.44 -10.71
CA GLY A 417 17.69 14.74 -10.26
C GLY A 417 16.80 14.68 -9.01
N LEU A 418 16.55 13.50 -8.44
CA LEU A 418 15.95 13.39 -7.11
C LEU A 418 17.01 13.42 -5.99
N PRO A 419 16.67 13.93 -4.81
CA PRO A 419 17.49 13.76 -3.60
C PRO A 419 17.68 12.27 -3.24
N GLU A 420 18.80 11.89 -2.63
CA GLU A 420 19.20 10.48 -2.41
C GLU A 420 18.18 9.61 -1.69
N ASN A 421 17.38 10.21 -0.79
CA ASN A 421 16.37 9.52 0.00
C ASN A 421 14.94 9.74 -0.54
N GLN A 422 14.80 10.17 -1.79
CA GLN A 422 13.52 10.35 -2.46
C GLN A 422 13.40 9.35 -3.61
N PHE A 423 12.27 8.67 -3.65
CA PHE A 423 11.96 7.64 -4.63
C PHE A 423 10.58 7.91 -5.22
N LEU A 424 10.35 7.43 -6.44
CA LEU A 424 9.10 7.60 -7.16
C LEU A 424 8.54 6.26 -7.62
N TYR A 425 7.27 6.22 -7.97
CA TYR A 425 6.66 5.06 -8.60
C TYR A 425 6.69 5.23 -10.12
N ARG A 426 7.25 4.25 -10.82
CA ARG A 426 7.09 4.13 -12.27
C ARG A 426 6.04 3.07 -12.54
N TYR A 427 5.08 3.44 -13.35
CA TYR A 427 3.93 2.61 -13.67
C TYR A 427 4.05 2.12 -15.09
N ASP A 428 3.55 0.92 -15.33
CA ASP A 428 3.10 0.54 -16.65
C ASP A 428 1.74 1.17 -16.93
N GLY A 429 1.47 1.39 -18.22
CA GLY A 429 0.21 1.94 -18.68
C GLY A 429 -0.79 0.84 -19.01
N ILE A 430 -2.07 1.09 -18.74
CA ILE A 430 -3.19 0.29 -19.24
C ILE A 430 -4.26 1.20 -19.86
N LEU A 431 -4.85 0.76 -20.95
CA LEU A 431 -5.88 1.49 -21.68
C LEU A 431 -6.95 0.53 -22.17
N LEU A 432 -8.21 0.82 -21.88
CA LEU A 432 -9.37 0.12 -22.43
C LEU A 432 -10.26 1.10 -23.19
N GLY A 433 -10.40 0.90 -24.50
CA GLY A 433 -11.14 1.80 -25.39
C GLY A 433 -10.24 2.77 -26.16
N LYS A 434 -10.75 3.96 -26.48
CA LYS A 434 -10.09 4.93 -27.39
C LYS A 434 -9.56 6.19 -26.69
N SER A 435 -9.30 6.11 -25.38
CA SER A 435 -8.69 7.23 -24.65
C SER A 435 -7.32 7.59 -25.25
N LYS A 436 -6.93 8.86 -25.11
CA LYS A 436 -5.59 9.35 -25.48
C LYS A 436 -4.66 9.42 -24.27
N HIS A 437 -5.08 8.86 -23.14
CA HIS A 437 -4.33 8.87 -21.89
C HIS A 437 -4.55 7.54 -21.19
N SER A 438 -3.46 6.82 -20.90
CA SER A 438 -3.49 5.54 -20.19
C SER A 438 -3.60 5.72 -18.68
N GLN A 439 -4.29 4.81 -18.00
CA GLN A 439 -4.22 4.73 -16.55
C GLN A 439 -2.93 4.01 -16.10
N PRO A 440 -2.40 4.30 -14.90
CA PRO A 440 -1.45 3.40 -14.24
C PRO A 440 -2.05 1.99 -14.16
N PHE A 441 -1.23 0.97 -14.37
CA PHE A 441 -1.69 -0.41 -14.24
C PHE A 441 -2.23 -0.68 -12.82
N GLY A 442 -3.36 -1.37 -12.73
CA GLY A 442 -3.98 -1.70 -11.46
C GLY A 442 -5.06 -2.78 -11.63
N PRO A 443 -5.57 -3.33 -10.52
CA PRO A 443 -6.61 -4.37 -10.53
C PRO A 443 -7.98 -3.85 -10.96
N TRP A 444 -8.11 -2.55 -11.23
CA TRP A 444 -9.34 -1.87 -11.59
C TRP A 444 -9.05 -0.82 -12.66
N ILE A 445 -9.91 -0.75 -13.68
CA ILE A 445 -9.80 0.25 -14.74
C ILE A 445 -11.18 0.70 -15.21
N ALA A 446 -11.31 1.97 -15.59
CA ALA A 446 -12.45 2.48 -16.34
C ALA A 446 -12.13 2.50 -17.84
N ASN A 447 -13.11 2.15 -18.69
CA ASN A 447 -13.00 2.38 -20.13
C ASN A 447 -13.25 3.87 -20.49
N ASP A 448 -13.16 4.20 -21.77
CA ASP A 448 -13.42 5.55 -22.30
C ASP A 448 -14.89 6.01 -22.20
N LYS A 449 -15.80 5.13 -21.81
CA LYS A 449 -17.22 5.42 -21.54
C LYS A 449 -17.54 5.60 -20.05
N GLY A 450 -16.58 5.32 -19.16
CA GLY A 450 -16.76 5.36 -17.71
C GLY A 450 -17.26 4.05 -17.10
N ASP A 451 -17.39 2.96 -17.86
CA ASP A 451 -17.69 1.64 -17.32
C ASP A 451 -16.44 1.07 -16.63
N TRP A 452 -16.62 0.42 -15.48
CA TRP A 452 -15.53 -0.11 -14.66
C TRP A 452 -15.35 -1.62 -14.81
N PHE A 453 -14.10 -2.05 -14.73
CA PHE A 453 -13.70 -3.45 -14.86
C PHE A 453 -12.69 -3.83 -13.79
N GLN A 454 -12.84 -5.03 -13.24
CA GLN A 454 -11.75 -5.71 -12.54
C GLN A 454 -10.78 -6.30 -13.56
N VAL A 455 -9.50 -6.18 -13.28
CA VAL A 455 -8.40 -6.66 -14.12
C VAL A 455 -7.60 -7.70 -13.36
N GLN A 456 -7.37 -8.85 -13.99
CA GLN A 456 -6.46 -9.87 -13.48
C GLN A 456 -5.47 -10.29 -14.55
N MET A 457 -4.19 -10.08 -14.29
CA MET A 457 -3.10 -10.59 -15.13
C MET A 457 -2.86 -12.06 -14.82
N THR A 458 -2.65 -12.86 -15.87
CA THR A 458 -2.28 -14.28 -15.72
C THR A 458 -0.77 -14.46 -15.61
N ASP A 459 0.01 -13.61 -16.28
CA ASP A 459 1.47 -13.58 -16.24
C ASP A 459 1.99 -12.15 -16.49
N PHE A 460 2.67 -11.59 -15.49
CA PHE A 460 3.28 -10.26 -15.58
C PHE A 460 4.56 -10.22 -16.42
N ALA A 461 5.26 -11.35 -16.58
CA ALA A 461 6.53 -11.39 -17.30
C ALA A 461 6.34 -11.25 -18.81
N SER A 462 5.43 -12.04 -19.40
CA SER A 462 5.11 -11.96 -20.83
C SER A 462 3.97 -10.99 -21.14
N GLY A 463 3.03 -10.80 -20.19
CA GLY A 463 1.78 -10.07 -20.44
C GLY A 463 0.89 -10.75 -21.49
N SER A 464 0.96 -12.07 -21.61
CA SER A 464 0.36 -12.85 -22.70
C SER A 464 -1.15 -13.02 -22.61
N ALA A 465 -1.75 -12.93 -21.42
CA ALA A 465 -3.19 -12.95 -21.24
C ALA A 465 -3.64 -12.12 -20.04
N ILE A 466 -4.89 -11.68 -20.09
CA ILE A 466 -5.52 -10.85 -19.08
C ILE A 466 -7.01 -11.16 -19.02
N LYS A 467 -7.58 -11.11 -17.80
CA LYS A 467 -9.01 -11.30 -17.56
C LYS A 467 -9.64 -9.98 -17.17
N LEU A 468 -10.83 -9.73 -17.71
CA LEU A 468 -11.67 -8.58 -17.38
C LEU A 468 -13.01 -9.04 -16.83
N LEU A 469 -13.47 -8.40 -15.76
CA LEU A 469 -14.81 -8.61 -15.20
C LEU A 469 -15.53 -7.26 -15.06
N PRO A 470 -16.68 -7.04 -15.73
CA PRO A 470 -17.49 -5.84 -15.52
C PRO A 470 -17.94 -5.68 -14.07
N VAL A 471 -17.77 -4.48 -13.52
CA VAL A 471 -18.13 -4.15 -12.13
C VAL A 471 -18.88 -2.84 -12.03
N LYS A 472 -19.57 -2.64 -10.90
CA LYS A 472 -20.37 -1.45 -10.62
C LYS A 472 -20.01 -0.85 -9.26
N PRO A 473 -18.94 -0.04 -9.17
CA PRO A 473 -18.65 0.72 -7.96
C PRO A 473 -19.70 1.81 -7.71
N ASN A 474 -19.88 2.19 -6.44
CA ASN A 474 -20.49 3.48 -6.10
C ASN A 474 -19.48 4.59 -6.42
N LEU A 475 -19.91 5.64 -7.13
CA LEU A 475 -19.00 6.65 -7.67
C LEU A 475 -19.23 8.02 -7.01
N GLY A 476 -18.13 8.76 -6.86
CA GLY A 476 -18.13 10.21 -6.70
C GLY A 476 -17.22 10.83 -7.76
N THR A 477 -17.17 12.15 -7.84
CA THR A 477 -16.37 12.88 -8.83
C THR A 477 -15.20 13.58 -8.16
N VAL A 478 -14.00 13.45 -8.72
CA VAL A 478 -12.85 14.30 -8.36
C VAL A 478 -12.60 15.32 -9.46
N LYS A 479 -12.27 16.54 -9.07
CA LYS A 479 -11.86 17.61 -9.98
C LYS A 479 -10.54 18.21 -9.54
N VAL A 480 -9.55 18.20 -10.43
CA VAL A 480 -8.22 18.74 -10.18
C VAL A 480 -8.07 20.09 -10.86
N SER A 481 -7.49 21.04 -10.13
CA SER A 481 -7.09 22.34 -10.68
C SER A 481 -5.67 22.68 -10.27
N MET A 482 -4.92 23.29 -11.21
CA MET A 482 -3.56 23.77 -11.01
C MET A 482 -3.54 25.29 -11.20
N LYS A 483 -3.12 26.03 -10.17
CA LYS A 483 -3.09 27.50 -10.18
C LYS A 483 -1.66 28.05 -10.25
N GLY A 484 -1.51 29.21 -10.91
CA GLY A 484 -0.28 30.01 -10.89
C GLY A 484 0.89 29.53 -11.76
N LEU A 485 0.82 28.31 -12.31
CA LEU A 485 1.85 27.78 -13.20
C LEU A 485 1.80 28.45 -14.59
N LYS A 486 2.95 28.89 -15.12
CA LYS A 486 3.09 29.53 -16.43
C LYS A 486 3.95 28.69 -17.38
N GLY A 487 3.36 28.21 -18.49
CA GLY A 487 4.08 27.39 -19.46
C GLY A 487 3.67 25.92 -19.38
N PRO A 488 4.41 25.07 -18.63
CA PRO A 488 4.07 23.66 -18.51
C PRO A 488 2.70 23.48 -17.86
N LYS A 489 2.08 22.33 -18.12
CA LYS A 489 0.75 21.98 -17.63
C LYS A 489 0.82 20.69 -16.82
N LEU A 490 -0.10 20.54 -15.88
CA LEU A 490 -0.33 19.27 -15.20
C LEU A 490 -0.77 18.24 -16.24
N THR A 491 0.04 17.20 -16.46
CA THR A 491 -0.25 16.10 -17.39
C THR A 491 -0.59 14.81 -16.66
N SER A 492 -0.23 14.67 -15.39
CA SER A 492 -0.60 13.51 -14.55
C SER A 492 -0.77 13.92 -13.09
N LEU A 493 -1.76 13.33 -12.42
CA LEU A 493 -1.90 13.33 -10.96
C LEU A 493 -2.43 11.97 -10.52
N VAL A 494 -1.56 11.17 -9.92
CA VAL A 494 -1.85 9.81 -9.52
C VAL A 494 -2.35 9.76 -8.08
N LEU A 495 -3.53 9.16 -7.91
CA LEU A 495 -4.14 8.85 -6.63
C LEU A 495 -4.12 7.34 -6.38
N SER A 496 -3.97 6.95 -5.11
CA SER A 496 -4.07 5.56 -4.68
C SER A 496 -5.09 5.43 -3.56
N SER A 497 -5.95 4.41 -3.65
CA SER A 497 -6.93 4.12 -2.61
C SER A 497 -6.24 3.66 -1.33
N THR A 498 -6.74 4.18 -0.20
CA THR A 498 -6.32 3.74 1.14
C THR A 498 -7.29 2.71 1.74
N SER A 499 -8.40 2.42 1.05
CA SER A 499 -9.41 1.47 1.52
C SER A 499 -8.98 0.02 1.31
N SER A 500 -9.28 -0.83 2.29
CA SER A 500 -9.12 -2.28 2.15
C SER A 500 -10.08 -2.90 1.13
N HIS A 501 -11.19 -2.23 0.81
CA HIS A 501 -12.23 -2.75 -0.09
C HIS A 501 -11.90 -2.57 -1.59
N CYS A 502 -10.98 -1.65 -1.91
CA CYS A 502 -10.48 -1.42 -3.25
C CYS A 502 -8.93 -1.38 -3.26
N LYS A 503 -8.32 -2.31 -2.51
CA LYS A 503 -6.86 -2.47 -2.39
C LYS A 503 -6.20 -2.52 -3.78
N GLY A 504 -5.17 -1.70 -3.98
CA GLY A 504 -4.43 -1.64 -5.23
C GLY A 504 -5.04 -0.74 -6.31
N LEU A 505 -6.22 -0.14 -6.09
CA LEU A 505 -6.77 0.86 -6.99
C LEU A 505 -5.86 2.09 -7.06
N VAL A 506 -5.33 2.34 -8.26
CA VAL A 506 -4.47 3.49 -8.59
C VAL A 506 -5.00 4.12 -9.87
N VAL A 507 -5.14 5.44 -9.88
CA VAL A 507 -5.75 6.18 -10.99
C VAL A 507 -4.98 7.46 -11.26
N ASP A 508 -4.80 7.81 -12.52
CA ASP A 508 -4.39 9.14 -12.95
C ASP A 508 -5.64 9.96 -13.32
N VAL A 509 -5.93 10.97 -12.50
CA VAL A 509 -7.13 11.82 -12.65
C VAL A 509 -7.05 12.67 -13.92
N MET A 510 -5.83 12.94 -14.41
CA MET A 510 -5.64 13.74 -15.62
C MET A 510 -5.97 12.97 -16.90
N ALA A 511 -6.14 11.65 -16.82
CA ALA A 511 -6.60 10.83 -17.93
C ALA A 511 -8.06 11.09 -18.33
N ALA A 512 -8.83 11.69 -17.42
CA ALA A 512 -10.18 12.13 -17.71
C ALA A 512 -10.24 13.55 -18.25
N LYS A 513 -11.35 13.88 -18.93
CA LYS A 513 -11.53 15.16 -19.60
C LYS A 513 -11.44 16.32 -18.61
N ARG A 514 -10.52 17.26 -18.87
CA ARG A 514 -10.31 18.48 -18.05
C ARG A 514 -9.98 18.20 -16.58
N GLY A 515 -9.33 17.05 -16.28
CA GLY A 515 -8.97 16.68 -14.91
C GLY A 515 -10.18 16.47 -14.01
N THR A 516 -11.31 16.03 -14.58
CA THR A 516 -12.53 15.68 -13.86
C THR A 516 -12.84 14.21 -14.13
N MET A 517 -12.81 13.38 -13.10
CA MET A 517 -12.95 11.92 -13.21
C MET A 517 -13.93 11.40 -12.18
N ASP A 518 -14.80 10.47 -12.58
CA ASP A 518 -15.60 9.69 -11.63
C ASP A 518 -14.76 8.54 -11.10
N LEU A 519 -14.74 8.37 -9.77
CA LEU A 519 -13.94 7.40 -9.04
C LEU A 519 -14.80 6.64 -8.03
N PRO A 520 -14.46 5.37 -7.73
CA PRO A 520 -15.07 4.64 -6.63
C PRO A 520 -14.99 5.44 -5.33
N ILE A 521 -16.05 5.42 -4.53
CA ILE A 521 -16.07 6.12 -3.24
C ILE A 521 -15.01 5.58 -2.29
N GLY A 522 -14.55 6.45 -1.39
CA GLY A 522 -13.54 6.13 -0.39
C GLY A 522 -12.45 7.19 -0.27
N ARG A 523 -11.45 6.89 0.57
CA ARG A 523 -10.32 7.77 0.81
C ARG A 523 -9.13 7.43 -0.08
N TYR A 524 -8.61 8.45 -0.76
CA TYR A 524 -7.43 8.36 -1.61
C TYR A 524 -6.29 9.22 -1.06
N VAL A 525 -5.05 8.88 -1.44
CA VAL A 525 -3.86 9.67 -1.18
C VAL A 525 -3.16 10.02 -2.50
N VAL A 526 -2.67 11.26 -2.62
CA VAL A 526 -1.82 11.66 -3.74
C VAL A 526 -0.49 10.92 -3.66
N LEU A 527 -0.16 10.14 -4.69
CA LEU A 527 1.14 9.46 -4.79
C LEU A 527 2.20 10.34 -5.43
N GLN A 528 1.89 10.87 -6.62
CA GLN A 528 2.78 11.75 -7.38
C GLN A 528 2.01 12.43 -8.51
N GLY A 529 2.62 13.40 -9.16
CA GLY A 529 2.11 14.01 -10.40
C GLY A 529 3.24 14.45 -11.33
N LEU A 530 2.86 14.95 -12.49
CA LEU A 530 3.79 15.34 -13.55
C LEU A 530 3.31 16.65 -14.19
N ILE A 531 4.20 17.64 -14.28
CA ILE A 531 3.98 18.82 -15.12
C ILE A 531 4.91 18.74 -16.32
N GLN A 532 4.39 19.01 -17.52
CA GLN A 532 5.16 18.93 -18.75
C GLN A 532 4.80 20.05 -19.74
N ASP A 533 5.79 20.45 -20.54
CA ASP A 533 5.62 21.10 -21.84
C ASP A 533 6.34 20.24 -22.90
N GLN A 534 5.58 19.39 -23.57
CA GLN A 534 6.10 18.45 -24.58
C GLN A 534 6.86 19.14 -25.72
N LYS A 535 6.55 20.40 -26.05
CA LYS A 535 7.23 21.11 -27.15
C LYS A 535 8.60 21.59 -26.75
N LYS A 536 8.75 22.00 -25.48
CA LYS A 536 10.01 22.52 -24.93
C LYS A 536 10.84 21.45 -24.22
N GLY A 537 10.28 20.27 -23.98
CA GLY A 537 10.92 19.24 -23.18
C GLY A 537 11.03 19.62 -21.71
N TRP A 538 10.15 20.51 -21.23
CA TRP A 538 10.13 20.94 -19.84
C TRP A 538 9.34 19.94 -18.99
N GLU A 539 9.85 19.62 -17.81
CA GLU A 539 9.22 18.66 -16.90
C GLU A 539 9.44 19.05 -15.43
N ALA A 540 8.51 18.72 -14.54
CA ALA A 540 8.82 18.51 -13.13
C ALA A 540 7.93 17.43 -12.52
N LEU A 541 8.46 16.76 -11.52
CA LEU A 541 7.74 15.79 -10.72
C LEU A 541 7.05 16.48 -9.54
N ILE A 542 5.79 16.14 -9.29
CA ILE A 542 5.06 16.56 -8.11
C ILE A 542 5.08 15.42 -7.10
N PHE A 543 5.54 15.70 -5.89
CA PHE A 543 5.49 14.77 -4.77
C PHE A 543 4.58 15.29 -3.66
N PRO A 544 3.97 14.40 -2.85
CA PRO A 544 3.32 14.83 -1.62
C PRO A 544 4.35 15.46 -0.65
N PRO A 545 3.87 16.13 0.42
CA PRO A 545 4.73 16.66 1.46
C PRO A 545 5.71 15.61 1.99
N GLN A 546 6.94 16.02 2.32
CA GLN A 546 7.95 15.10 2.86
C GLN A 546 7.44 14.49 4.17
N LYS A 547 7.58 13.17 4.33
CA LYS A 547 7.19 12.46 5.55
C LYS A 547 7.82 13.13 6.78
N GLY A 548 6.98 13.47 7.77
CA GLY A 548 7.40 14.15 9.00
C GLY A 548 7.52 15.68 8.89
N LYS A 549 7.37 16.27 7.70
CA LYS A 549 7.32 17.72 7.48
C LYS A 549 5.92 18.23 7.08
N GLY A 550 5.01 17.35 6.69
CA GLY A 550 3.62 17.69 6.37
C GLY A 550 2.71 16.47 6.42
N LEU A 551 1.40 16.72 6.38
CA LEU A 551 0.37 15.68 6.28
C LEU A 551 0.27 15.18 4.83
N PRO A 552 0.04 13.87 4.60
CA PRO A 552 -0.30 13.39 3.27
C PRO A 552 -1.53 14.11 2.71
N ILE A 553 -1.54 14.34 1.40
CA ILE A 553 -2.69 14.96 0.72
C ILE A 553 -3.74 13.87 0.50
N TYR A 554 -4.75 13.86 1.36
CA TYR A 554 -5.90 12.97 1.25
C TYR A 554 -7.03 13.60 0.44
N VAL A 555 -7.73 12.76 -0.32
CA VAL A 555 -8.91 13.13 -1.10
C VAL A 555 -10.04 12.18 -0.74
N GLU A 556 -11.10 12.71 -0.15
CA GLU A 556 -12.30 11.94 0.20
C GLU A 556 -13.28 11.98 -0.97
N ILE A 557 -13.64 10.83 -1.50
CA ILE A 557 -14.62 10.71 -2.58
C ILE A 557 -15.92 10.18 -1.98
N GLU A 558 -16.93 11.06 -1.92
CA GLU A 558 -18.27 10.74 -1.46
C GLU A 558 -19.20 10.47 -2.65
N GLN A 559 -20.19 9.60 -2.43
CA GLN A 559 -21.10 9.20 -3.49
C GLN A 559 -21.86 10.40 -4.05
N ASP A 560 -21.90 10.50 -5.38
CA ASP A 560 -22.62 11.54 -6.13
C ASP A 560 -22.18 12.98 -5.79
N GLN A 561 -21.02 13.15 -5.14
CA GLN A 561 -20.45 14.46 -4.80
C GLN A 561 -19.20 14.77 -5.63
N THR A 562 -18.90 16.06 -5.81
CA THR A 562 -17.66 16.52 -6.43
C THR A 562 -16.68 17.02 -5.38
N THR A 563 -15.52 16.36 -5.28
CA THR A 563 -14.39 16.80 -4.44
C THR A 563 -13.35 17.53 -5.30
N GLU A 564 -12.94 18.72 -4.88
CA GLU A 564 -11.98 19.54 -5.62
C GLU A 564 -10.57 19.49 -4.99
N VAL A 565 -9.56 19.15 -5.79
CA VAL A 565 -8.14 19.19 -5.42
C VAL A 565 -7.49 20.40 -6.07
N LYS A 566 -6.95 21.32 -5.26
CA LYS A 566 -6.34 22.59 -5.71
C LYS A 566 -4.84 22.59 -5.47
N LEU A 567 -4.07 22.32 -6.52
CA LEU A 567 -2.61 22.37 -6.52
C LEU A 567 -2.10 23.71 -7.06
N GLY A 568 -0.82 23.97 -6.81
CA GLY A 568 -0.08 25.10 -7.34
C GLY A 568 0.04 26.25 -6.36
N ALA A 569 -0.11 27.47 -6.86
CA ALA A 569 0.13 28.68 -6.10
C ALA A 569 -0.73 28.82 -4.83
N PRO A 570 -0.21 29.49 -3.78
CA PRO A 570 1.08 30.19 -3.72
C PRO A 570 2.28 29.24 -3.70
N PHE A 571 3.33 29.62 -4.44
CA PHE A 571 4.59 28.89 -4.50
C PHE A 571 5.63 29.53 -3.58
N HIS A 572 6.41 28.70 -2.89
CA HIS A 572 7.52 29.13 -2.04
C HIS A 572 8.72 28.18 -2.19
N LEU A 573 9.89 28.61 -1.71
CA LEU A 573 11.11 27.78 -1.72
C LEU A 573 11.25 26.98 -0.43
N GLY A 574 11.67 25.71 -0.58
CA GLY A 574 12.09 24.84 0.51
C GLY A 574 13.54 24.39 0.31
N ILE A 575 14.30 24.26 1.41
CA ILE A 575 15.67 23.73 1.40
C ILE A 575 16.02 23.10 2.76
N GLN A 576 16.86 22.07 2.77
CA GLN A 576 17.49 21.56 3.99
C GLN A 576 18.73 22.38 4.33
N HIS A 577 18.94 22.59 5.63
CA HIS A 577 20.03 23.41 6.13
C HIS A 577 20.61 22.83 7.42
N GLU A 578 21.87 23.15 7.69
CA GLU A 578 22.58 22.77 8.89
C GLU A 578 23.42 23.94 9.41
N TYR A 579 23.30 24.24 10.70
CA TYR A 579 24.16 25.19 11.39
C TYR A 579 25.36 24.45 12.00
N GLY A 580 26.56 24.74 11.50
CA GLY A 580 27.81 24.40 12.16
C GLY A 580 28.23 25.49 13.17
N ASN A 581 29.47 25.37 13.67
CA ASN A 581 30.00 26.31 14.67
C ASN A 581 30.02 27.77 14.17
N ASN A 582 30.49 27.98 12.92
CA ASN A 582 30.66 29.31 12.31
C ASN A 582 30.14 29.36 10.85
N SER A 583 29.29 28.42 10.47
CA SER A 583 28.79 28.33 9.09
C SER A 583 27.37 27.78 9.03
N LEU A 584 26.64 28.23 8.02
CA LEU A 584 25.34 27.70 7.61
C LEU A 584 25.54 27.00 6.28
N THR A 585 25.29 25.70 6.24
CA THR A 585 25.30 24.91 5.01
C THR A 585 23.86 24.77 4.52
N LEU A 586 23.61 25.20 3.29
CA LEU A 586 22.34 25.04 2.60
C LEU A 586 22.51 24.02 1.48
N SER A 587 21.73 22.93 1.54
CA SER A 587 21.92 21.82 0.59
C SER A 587 21.20 22.08 -0.73
N GLY A 588 21.96 22.37 -1.79
CA GLY A 588 21.42 22.66 -3.12
C GLY A 588 20.62 21.49 -3.69
N ARG A 589 21.03 20.25 -3.37
CA ARG A 589 20.34 19.02 -3.79
C ARG A 589 18.93 18.86 -3.21
N THR A 590 18.62 19.57 -2.13
CA THR A 590 17.31 19.50 -1.45
C THR A 590 16.42 20.70 -1.76
N LEU A 591 16.89 21.60 -2.63
CA LEU A 591 16.15 22.76 -3.07
C LEU A 591 14.90 22.32 -3.84
N GLU A 592 13.75 22.83 -3.43
CA GLU A 592 12.46 22.48 -4.00
C GLU A 592 11.53 23.69 -4.05
N VAL A 593 10.58 23.68 -4.98
CA VAL A 593 9.41 24.58 -4.92
C VAL A 593 8.28 23.85 -4.21
N VAL A 594 7.59 24.53 -3.32
CA VAL A 594 6.47 23.98 -2.54
C VAL A 594 5.21 24.77 -2.87
N GLY A 595 4.12 24.07 -3.14
CA GLY A 595 2.80 24.63 -3.45
C GLY A 595 1.88 24.76 -2.24
N ASN A 596 0.62 25.10 -2.51
CA ASN A 596 -0.39 25.46 -1.52
C ASN A 596 -0.76 24.32 -0.55
N LEU A 597 -0.77 23.06 -1.01
CA LEU A 597 -1.07 21.89 -0.17
C LEU A 597 0.20 21.25 0.39
N GLY A 598 1.35 21.93 0.25
CA GLY A 598 2.65 21.38 0.61
C GLY A 598 3.20 20.38 -0.41
N GLU A 599 2.54 20.22 -1.57
CA GLU A 599 3.07 19.45 -2.68
C GLU A 599 4.40 20.05 -3.15
N ARG A 600 5.34 19.19 -3.52
CA ARG A 600 6.73 19.54 -3.78
C ARG A 600 7.05 19.31 -5.25
N TYR A 601 7.63 20.29 -5.90
CA TYR A 601 8.04 20.24 -7.30
C TYR A 601 9.54 19.97 -7.34
N LEU A 602 9.90 18.77 -7.80
CA LEU A 602 11.26 18.24 -7.85
C LEU A 602 11.65 17.93 -9.29
N ARG A 603 12.96 17.74 -9.53
CA ARG A 603 13.51 17.43 -10.86
C ARG A 603 12.98 18.40 -11.92
N ILE A 604 13.18 19.69 -11.69
CA ILE A 604 12.71 20.77 -12.58
C ILE A 604 13.62 20.79 -13.82
N VAL A 605 13.11 20.27 -14.93
CA VAL A 605 13.84 20.05 -16.18
C VAL A 605 13.66 21.22 -17.15
N GLY A 606 14.77 21.76 -17.64
CA GLY A 606 14.81 22.81 -18.66
C GLY A 606 14.73 24.26 -18.15
N GLU A 607 14.26 24.46 -16.92
CA GLU A 607 14.34 25.75 -16.20
C GLU A 607 14.74 25.48 -14.74
N PRO A 608 15.97 25.02 -14.46
CA PRO A 608 16.40 24.72 -13.09
C PRO A 608 16.41 25.96 -12.18
N LEU A 609 16.40 25.73 -10.87
CA LEU A 609 16.38 26.79 -9.85
C LEU A 609 17.77 27.41 -9.66
N TRP A 610 18.19 28.23 -10.62
CA TRP A 610 19.43 29.00 -10.58
C TRP A 610 19.18 30.46 -10.15
N ASP A 611 20.28 31.20 -9.94
CA ASP A 611 20.29 32.64 -9.65
C ASP A 611 19.43 33.06 -8.44
N MET A 612 19.46 32.23 -7.39
CA MET A 612 18.79 32.56 -6.14
C MET A 612 19.70 33.41 -5.24
N GLU A 613 19.08 34.20 -4.37
CA GLU A 613 19.76 34.96 -3.32
C GLU A 613 19.48 34.32 -1.96
N VAL A 614 20.51 34.20 -1.12
CA VAL A 614 20.40 33.96 0.33
C VAL A 614 20.40 35.31 1.02
N GLN A 615 19.28 35.66 1.64
CA GLN A 615 19.16 36.89 2.42
C GLN A 615 19.29 36.56 3.89
N LEU A 616 20.14 37.31 4.60
CA LEU A 616 20.49 37.09 6.00
C LEU A 616 20.02 38.26 6.87
N LYS A 617 19.44 37.97 8.05
CA LYS A 617 19.15 39.04 9.01
C LYS A 617 20.45 39.56 9.62
N GLY A 618 20.70 40.87 9.47
CA GLY A 618 21.85 41.55 10.08
C GLY A 618 23.20 41.28 9.41
N ALA A 619 23.22 40.67 8.22
CA ALA A 619 24.42 40.45 7.41
C ALA A 619 24.14 40.70 5.92
N LYS A 620 25.20 40.85 5.12
CA LYS A 620 25.08 40.97 3.67
C LYS A 620 24.60 39.63 3.09
N GLY A 621 23.60 39.66 2.21
CA GLY A 621 23.16 38.47 1.49
C GLY A 621 24.23 37.92 0.55
N GLU A 622 24.04 36.69 0.11
CA GLU A 622 24.95 35.98 -0.79
C GLU A 622 24.22 35.32 -1.96
N ASP A 623 24.88 35.22 -3.11
CA ASP A 623 24.33 34.51 -4.26
C ASP A 623 24.45 32.99 -4.05
N PHE A 624 23.34 32.30 -4.32
CA PHE A 624 23.23 30.84 -4.40
C PHE A 624 23.32 30.48 -5.89
N GLY A 625 24.54 30.50 -6.42
CA GLY A 625 24.80 30.30 -7.85
C GLY A 625 24.37 28.93 -8.39
N GLY A 626 24.24 28.85 -9.71
CA GLY A 626 23.98 27.59 -10.44
C GLY A 626 25.24 26.77 -10.68
N SER A 627 25.07 25.61 -11.33
CA SER A 627 26.19 24.77 -11.76
C SER A 627 26.66 25.12 -13.17
N GLY A 628 27.98 25.22 -13.34
CA GLY A 628 28.59 25.41 -14.66
C GLY A 628 28.73 24.10 -15.45
N VAL A 629 29.10 24.21 -16.73
CA VAL A 629 29.36 23.05 -17.62
C VAL A 629 30.41 22.11 -17.03
N ASP A 630 31.47 22.66 -16.41
CA ASP A 630 32.53 21.85 -15.81
C ASP A 630 32.06 21.07 -14.58
N ASP A 631 31.14 21.62 -13.78
CA ASP A 631 30.56 20.93 -12.63
C ASP A 631 29.66 19.79 -13.09
N ILE A 632 28.86 20.03 -14.13
CA ILE A 632 27.96 19.03 -14.72
C ILE A 632 28.75 17.89 -15.36
N ASN A 633 29.84 18.20 -16.06
CA ASN A 633 30.71 17.17 -16.66
C ASN A 633 31.40 16.29 -15.60
N LYS A 634 31.67 16.83 -14.40
CA LYS A 634 32.21 16.05 -13.27
C LYS A 634 31.14 15.22 -12.58
N GLU A 635 29.96 15.80 -12.38
CA GLU A 635 28.83 15.17 -11.68
C GLU A 635 27.53 15.54 -12.40
N TRP A 636 27.00 14.63 -13.23
CA TRP A 636 25.79 14.87 -14.04
C TRP A 636 24.56 15.27 -13.21
N GLY A 637 24.51 14.88 -11.93
CA GLY A 637 23.47 15.30 -10.99
C GLY A 637 23.36 16.82 -10.84
N ARG A 638 24.47 17.54 -10.99
CA ARG A 638 24.55 19.03 -10.92
C ARG A 638 23.77 19.73 -12.02
N ALA A 639 23.34 19.00 -13.06
CA ALA A 639 22.42 19.53 -14.05
C ALA A 639 21.03 19.86 -13.44
N TYR A 640 20.65 19.18 -12.34
CA TYR A 640 19.31 19.32 -11.75
C TYR A 640 19.26 20.22 -10.52
N TYR A 641 20.38 20.41 -9.84
CA TYR A 641 20.46 21.15 -8.59
C TYR A 641 21.79 21.91 -8.45
N PRO A 642 21.78 23.11 -7.84
CA PRO A 642 23.00 23.87 -7.60
C PRO A 642 23.95 23.19 -6.58
N PRO A 643 25.22 23.63 -6.50
CA PRO A 643 26.12 23.25 -5.42
C PRO A 643 25.59 23.64 -4.04
N ASP A 644 26.08 22.99 -2.99
CA ASP A 644 25.77 23.39 -1.63
C ASP A 644 26.35 24.78 -1.35
N LYS A 645 25.57 25.62 -0.68
CA LYS A 645 25.99 26.97 -0.33
C LYS A 645 26.44 27.00 1.13
N ILE A 646 27.68 27.39 1.36
CA ILE A 646 28.24 27.59 2.69
C ILE A 646 28.33 29.09 2.95
N VAL A 647 27.60 29.56 3.96
CA VAL A 647 27.60 30.95 4.42
C VAL A 647 28.37 31.01 5.74
N SER A 648 29.47 31.76 5.79
CA SER A 648 30.25 31.93 7.02
C SER A 648 29.70 33.06 7.90
N PHE A 649 29.69 32.85 9.21
CA PHE A 649 29.28 33.87 10.18
C PHE A 649 30.18 33.86 11.43
N SER A 650 30.14 34.96 12.20
CA SER A 650 30.95 35.09 13.42
C SER A 650 30.49 34.10 14.51
N PRO A 651 31.42 33.57 15.33
CA PRO A 651 31.08 32.66 16.42
C PRO A 651 29.97 33.22 17.33
N GLY A 652 29.00 32.36 17.68
CA GLY A 652 27.89 32.72 18.57
C GLY A 652 26.79 33.59 17.94
N LYS A 653 26.87 33.94 16.65
CA LYS A 653 25.85 34.72 15.93
C LYS A 653 25.29 33.94 14.75
N LYS A 654 24.47 32.91 15.03
CA LYS A 654 23.75 32.17 13.98
C LYS A 654 22.73 33.11 13.31
N PRO A 655 22.87 33.45 12.01
CA PRO A 655 21.96 34.38 11.35
C PRO A 655 20.70 33.65 10.89
N SER A 656 19.53 34.26 11.02
CA SER A 656 18.32 33.80 10.32
C SER A 656 18.49 34.04 8.82
N PHE A 657 17.96 33.13 7.99
CA PHE A 657 18.07 33.23 6.54
C PHE A 657 16.72 33.09 5.84
N ARG A 658 16.64 33.58 4.61
CA ARG A 658 15.58 33.25 3.64
C ARG A 658 16.16 33.12 2.24
N LEU A 659 15.55 32.29 1.42
CA LEU A 659 15.85 32.19 0.00
C LEU A 659 14.93 33.11 -0.80
N TYR A 660 15.47 33.71 -1.85
CA TYR A 660 14.73 34.57 -2.76
C TYR A 660 15.12 34.31 -4.20
N LEU A 661 14.12 34.10 -5.07
CA LEU A 661 14.28 34.05 -6.51
C LEU A 661 13.36 35.10 -7.14
N LYS A 662 13.95 36.12 -7.76
CA LYS A 662 13.21 37.27 -8.28
C LYS A 662 12.14 36.89 -9.29
N LYS A 663 12.43 35.96 -10.20
CA LYS A 663 11.49 35.53 -11.23
C LYS A 663 11.90 34.19 -11.85
N HIS A 664 11.18 33.13 -11.51
CA HIS A 664 11.18 31.87 -12.24
C HIS A 664 10.21 31.93 -13.44
N PRO A 665 10.56 31.37 -14.62
CA PRO A 665 9.66 31.34 -15.78
C PRO A 665 8.31 30.67 -15.51
N TRP A 666 8.29 29.60 -14.71
CA TRP A 666 7.08 28.83 -14.43
C TRP A 666 6.32 29.27 -13.20
N PHE A 667 7.02 29.53 -12.10
CA PHE A 667 6.43 29.73 -10.78
C PHE A 667 6.34 31.22 -10.39
N GLY A 668 6.92 32.11 -11.20
CA GLY A 668 6.97 33.54 -10.90
C GLY A 668 8.01 33.85 -9.82
N GLN A 669 7.76 34.87 -9.02
CA GLN A 669 8.63 35.22 -7.89
C GLN A 669 8.49 34.18 -6.79
N LEU A 670 9.61 33.71 -6.25
CA LEU A 670 9.63 32.74 -5.16
C LEU A 670 10.39 33.30 -3.96
N THR A 671 9.88 33.03 -2.76
CA THR A 671 10.54 33.34 -1.50
C THR A 671 10.31 32.19 -0.54
N SER A 672 11.28 31.86 0.30
CA SER A 672 11.02 31.04 1.49
C SER A 672 10.52 31.93 2.63
N GLU A 673 9.99 31.30 3.69
CA GLU A 673 9.85 31.95 4.99
C GLU A 673 11.23 32.24 5.61
N TRP A 674 11.26 33.11 6.63
CA TRP A 674 12.45 33.28 7.45
C TRP A 674 12.66 32.05 8.31
N VAL A 675 13.83 31.44 8.18
CA VAL A 675 14.24 30.30 9.00
C VAL A 675 15.11 30.82 10.13
N GLU A 676 14.58 30.71 11.36
CA GLU A 676 15.29 31.07 12.58
C GLU A 676 16.21 29.92 13.02
N PRO A 677 17.42 30.21 13.54
CA PRO A 677 18.25 29.19 14.14
C PRO A 677 17.54 28.56 15.34
N LYS A 678 17.56 27.23 15.43
CA LYS A 678 17.14 26.52 16.65
C LYS A 678 18.31 26.53 17.64
N ASP A 679 17.99 26.82 18.90
CA ASP A 679 18.95 26.83 20.01
C ASP A 679 19.59 25.45 20.24
#